data_AF-A0A1X6N189-F1
#
_entry.id   AF-A0A1X6N189-F1
#
_cell.length_a   1.000
_cell.length_b   1.000
_cell.length_c   1.000
_cell.angle_alpha   90.00
_cell.angle_beta   90.00
_cell.angle_gamma   90.00
#
_symmetry.space_group_name_H-M   'P 1'
#
loop_
_entity.id
_entity.type
_entity.pdbx_description
1 polymer ?
#
loop_
_entity_poly.entity_id
_entity_poly.type
_entity_poly.pdbx_seq_one_letter_code
_entity_poly.pdbx_strand_id
1 'polypeptide(L)'
;MVVENVNVISLSAILHRFALSETSLEDIKSKESRRGPWLGGVESWKEFCRRSTVLDNNWAGHGFVLEGGYTSQDGVLRFQIDEEQQTMLSLSRAGGMTVHAMEDNRVLWRFSPRYLFRSTCELSDGFLVFPSRDRGIEIWRRASDISVDTSSHTGVHAIPTPITLSPAAARAFQFEEARATAAQLPLGHSEKGLRGRYAPHAYIGAPHVGVVRIFRLRFPVLALMSSQDGGALLLFDVRDGTLLRRISSFDMDHVVGAPPSFALAPISDRVVMDLDVTEGYIAVCLHSAVVIVPRRGEVKPGMADDSRATRILVLAEDKPPQFYREVGMQLRKLPDVNRSRVAPEMKHLTEGSLAWVAGTDALEEMEVVHPPEGPLSDDAQALVHVSGVSRLPPYFIAARFSPDGKHLAAITAFGLLYLVPDFARVDREIVSFSDIVKRIYFGQPLRDLAWEGQPNRLAIQAASDEIYIVNVDPAYYLPGGKQGGPPVSSSDPFTRISVLRLADFSDSESGRPQSMSSSDLQITHTALWTIWDPSLLSRAVRQRAQRDGGSLGDVSGEGNGAPVADRSSYFDSGQRLTRSISDIASEALTQGLSERFWSAIMPREKKRQKQPARSRKSTCISPTATNIKDLPAEILIEILSLTCFKDILSFQQVCRHACQIVAGSKRLRYIVSLGLANCVDGSSENKGSTSERLKALADRHGAFRQASFLLKDKVIYLPCIPGLLRHWDCQGGLLVCAYRSPGQGPDLREPQPFDSIDVKYIGSHGKQPPVQWSARLGEDWSRFSMDPSQDLLVLWEESTVWHIPCTNVDLELSSVKFLHLSDGTPHKRACPDVKDIELPIHSDCNELQIRGPLIGLSTDKQMIIIDWTTGAKESLDMWPTKTNGFLLSENCLVAVPIRMRPTDSILQSHVAIDVYAVENTGTSIKTSLVAKFELPTPRPHVSALLTIQNYSSEGGRHSDPASHKFSARPFHISPAAQVFGLVLEMKHEDTSESEEASFLVFARTQPFFDAVDHHNPYAGRLRRAWKRVPWQEWVPTGTWWFEGYEPSQSDEYWPSQCGTMVMLRDGLVDLNSFASRRDLTCGATAFPGDAAFTARIASPPVSRDDRDHTSLRTGTAPERADEFFEERILTTVPFRKTYFWNLTASFAQRVKPTEEGLLLVHPCRCGDHMLGFTTFVASCPHPNMATPREGCSCSADAQSQSQQGSSQQATLQQAPQQAPSE
;
A
#
# COMPACT_ATOMS: atom_id res chain seq x y z
N MET A 1 -43.84 49.56 22.41
CA MET A 1 -44.21 48.34 21.66
C MET A 1 -43.21 47.91 20.57
N VAL A 2 -42.90 48.68 19.51
CA VAL A 2 -41.92 48.19 18.49
C VAL A 2 -40.49 48.09 19.03
N VAL A 3 -40.07 49.04 19.89
CA VAL A 3 -38.73 49.01 20.54
C VAL A 3 -38.62 47.90 21.60
N GLU A 4 -39.72 47.53 22.26
CA GLU A 4 -39.72 46.44 23.25
C GLU A 4 -39.55 45.05 22.60
N ASN A 5 -40.05 44.85 21.38
CA ASN A 5 -39.91 43.57 20.67
C ASN A 5 -38.49 43.31 20.12
N VAL A 6 -37.74 44.35 19.75
CA VAL A 6 -36.36 44.18 19.26
C VAL A 6 -35.45 43.66 20.39
N ASN A 7 -35.64 44.17 21.61
CA ASN A 7 -34.88 43.72 22.78
C ASN A 7 -35.18 42.26 23.16
N VAL A 8 -36.42 41.80 23.00
CA VAL A 8 -36.78 40.40 23.34
C VAL A 8 -36.11 39.39 22.40
N ILE A 9 -36.04 39.69 21.11
CA ILE A 9 -35.47 38.75 20.12
C ILE A 9 -33.94 38.81 20.12
N SER A 10 -33.31 39.96 20.32
CA SER A 10 -31.86 40.02 20.55
C SER A 10 -31.45 39.30 21.83
N LEU A 11 -32.24 39.43 22.91
CA LEU A 11 -32.08 38.61 24.12
C LEU A 11 -32.21 37.12 23.81
N SER A 12 -33.12 36.71 22.93
CA SER A 12 -33.21 35.32 22.45
C SER A 12 -31.90 34.88 21.79
N ALA A 13 -31.35 35.67 20.85
CA ALA A 13 -30.07 35.34 20.22
C ALA A 13 -28.92 35.17 21.23
N ILE A 14 -28.90 36.01 22.27
CA ILE A 14 -27.91 35.94 23.37
C ILE A 14 -28.16 34.73 24.26
N LEU A 15 -29.41 34.46 24.64
CA LEU A 15 -29.81 33.31 25.47
C LEU A 15 -29.48 31.98 24.80
N HIS A 16 -29.67 31.91 23.48
CA HIS A 16 -29.28 30.78 22.66
C HIS A 16 -27.78 30.80 22.31
N ARG A 17 -26.98 31.81 22.71
CA ARG A 17 -25.56 31.96 22.36
C ARG A 17 -25.27 32.01 20.84
N PHE A 18 -26.25 32.40 20.03
CA PHE A 18 -26.04 32.78 18.63
C PHE A 18 -25.30 34.12 18.52
N ALA A 19 -25.41 34.98 19.53
CA ALA A 19 -24.74 36.28 19.61
C ALA A 19 -24.17 36.52 21.02
N LEU A 20 -23.15 37.38 21.13
CA LEU A 20 -22.66 37.86 22.43
C LEU A 20 -23.54 39.03 22.91
N SER A 21 -23.54 39.28 24.22
CA SER A 21 -24.41 40.27 24.87
C SER A 21 -24.26 41.72 24.38
N GLU A 22 -23.20 42.02 23.64
CA GLU A 22 -22.85 43.36 23.16
C GLU A 22 -22.80 43.47 21.64
N THR A 23 -23.13 42.40 20.89
CA THR A 23 -23.02 42.41 19.42
C THR A 23 -24.29 42.97 18.81
N SER A 24 -24.19 44.02 17.97
CA SER A 24 -25.35 44.46 17.19
C SER A 24 -25.62 43.51 16.02
N LEU A 25 -26.83 43.54 15.46
CA LEU A 25 -27.15 42.73 14.28
C LEU A 25 -26.26 43.13 13.09
N GLU A 26 -25.88 44.41 12.96
CA GLU A 26 -24.99 44.87 11.90
C GLU A 26 -23.54 44.43 12.13
N ASP A 27 -23.10 44.30 13.39
CA ASP A 27 -21.79 43.70 13.70
C ASP A 27 -21.79 42.20 13.36
N ILE A 28 -22.88 41.49 13.65
CA ILE A 28 -23.04 40.09 13.26
C ILE A 28 -23.07 39.98 11.74
N LYS A 29 -23.89 40.77 11.05
CA LYS A 29 -23.95 40.77 9.60
C LYS A 29 -22.61 41.11 9.00
N SER A 30 -21.88 42.11 9.50
CA SER A 30 -20.56 42.45 8.94
C SER A 30 -19.53 41.34 9.18
N LYS A 31 -19.54 40.71 10.37
CA LYS A 31 -18.64 39.60 10.72
C LYS A 31 -18.97 38.30 9.97
N GLU A 32 -20.25 38.00 9.80
CA GLU A 32 -20.74 36.76 9.18
C GLU A 32 -20.95 36.88 7.67
N SER A 33 -21.23 38.08 7.14
CA SER A 33 -21.24 38.33 5.68
C SER A 33 -19.85 38.20 5.09
N ARG A 34 -18.80 38.41 5.91
CA ARG A 34 -17.46 37.96 5.57
C ARG A 34 -17.50 36.45 5.39
N ARG A 35 -17.91 35.67 6.40
CA ARG A 35 -17.91 34.20 6.42
C ARG A 35 -18.82 33.49 5.43
N GLY A 36 -19.76 34.16 4.76
CA GLY A 36 -20.50 33.58 3.64
C GLY A 36 -21.90 34.18 3.39
N PRO A 37 -22.56 33.78 2.30
CA PRO A 37 -23.83 34.35 1.86
C PRO A 37 -25.05 33.84 2.65
N TRP A 38 -24.89 32.92 3.60
CA TRP A 38 -26.02 32.29 4.31
C TRP A 38 -26.80 33.26 5.20
N LEU A 39 -26.21 34.39 5.60
CA LEU A 39 -26.90 35.53 6.23
C LEU A 39 -27.27 36.66 5.25
N GLY A 40 -27.11 36.43 3.94
CA GLY A 40 -27.56 37.36 2.91
C GLY A 40 -29.06 37.64 3.04
N GLY A 41 -29.41 38.94 3.07
CA GLY A 41 -30.80 39.40 3.21
C GLY A 41 -31.38 39.27 4.63
N VAL A 42 -30.57 39.00 5.65
CA VAL A 42 -31.05 39.01 7.04
C VAL A 42 -31.23 40.44 7.51
N GLU A 43 -32.50 40.86 7.65
CA GLU A 43 -32.87 42.21 8.06
C GLU A 43 -33.29 42.32 9.54
N SER A 44 -33.44 41.18 10.23
CA SER A 44 -33.92 41.17 11.63
C SER A 44 -33.29 40.08 12.48
N TRP A 45 -33.23 40.31 13.80
CA TRP A 45 -32.82 39.33 14.79
C TRP A 45 -33.66 38.04 14.74
N LYS A 46 -34.94 38.16 14.37
CA LYS A 46 -35.85 37.01 14.22
C LYS A 46 -35.37 36.08 13.12
N GLU A 47 -35.02 36.66 11.97
CA GLU A 47 -34.52 35.90 10.83
C GLU A 47 -33.15 35.28 11.12
N PHE A 48 -32.27 36.02 11.80
CA PHE A 48 -30.99 35.51 12.26
C PHE A 48 -31.15 34.29 13.20
N CYS A 49 -31.99 34.41 14.23
CA CYS A 49 -32.27 33.29 15.15
C CYS A 49 -32.88 32.10 14.40
N ARG A 50 -33.80 32.35 13.46
CA ARG A 50 -34.42 31.31 12.64
C ARG A 50 -33.39 30.54 11.84
N ARG A 51 -32.53 31.23 11.07
CA ARG A 51 -31.48 30.57 10.25
C ARG A 51 -30.46 29.85 11.11
N SER A 52 -30.05 30.44 12.23
CA SER A 52 -29.11 29.80 13.16
C SER A 52 -29.70 28.53 13.79
N THR A 53 -30.97 28.57 14.18
CA THR A 53 -31.68 27.38 14.70
C THR A 53 -31.83 26.30 13.62
N VAL A 54 -32.12 26.67 12.38
CA VAL A 54 -32.18 25.71 11.25
C VAL A 54 -30.82 25.08 11.02
N LEU A 55 -29.75 25.87 10.99
CA LEU A 55 -28.39 25.36 10.84
C LEU A 55 -28.01 24.40 11.96
N ASP A 56 -28.34 24.75 13.20
CA ASP A 56 -28.08 23.90 14.37
C ASP A 56 -28.86 22.58 14.32
N ASN A 57 -30.13 22.63 13.91
CA ASN A 57 -30.95 21.44 13.68
C ASN A 57 -30.40 20.57 12.54
N ASN A 58 -29.87 21.17 11.47
CA ASN A 58 -29.26 20.42 10.37
C ASN A 58 -28.03 19.66 10.85
N TRP A 59 -27.15 20.31 11.61
CA TRP A 59 -25.98 19.68 12.24
C TRP A 59 -26.35 18.57 13.24
N ALA A 60 -27.51 18.67 13.89
CA ALA A 60 -28.04 17.63 14.77
C ALA A 60 -28.74 16.47 14.02
N GLY A 61 -28.75 16.47 12.69
CA GLY A 61 -29.47 15.48 11.88
C GLY A 61 -30.99 15.62 11.93
N HIS A 62 -31.51 16.74 12.44
CA HIS A 62 -32.95 17.00 12.59
C HIS A 62 -33.56 17.82 11.44
N GLY A 63 -32.75 18.22 10.46
CA GLY A 63 -33.19 18.98 9.30
C GLY A 63 -32.80 18.33 7.98
N PHE A 64 -32.27 19.12 7.05
CA PHE A 64 -31.80 18.65 5.74
C PHE A 64 -30.35 19.08 5.54
N VAL A 65 -29.56 18.19 4.97
CA VAL A 65 -28.17 18.45 4.61
C VAL A 65 -28.02 18.42 3.10
N LEU A 66 -27.08 19.20 2.59
CA LEU A 66 -26.70 19.16 1.19
C LEU A 66 -25.44 18.31 1.08
N GLU A 67 -25.57 17.13 0.49
CA GLU A 67 -24.46 16.23 0.25
C GLU A 67 -24.00 16.32 -1.19
N GLY A 68 -22.70 16.32 -1.41
CA GLY A 68 -22.13 16.25 -2.74
C GLY A 68 -20.65 16.60 -2.74
N GLY A 69 -20.11 16.92 -3.91
CA GLY A 69 -18.70 17.24 -4.00
C GLY A 69 -18.34 18.00 -5.25
N TYR A 70 -17.15 18.58 -5.19
CA TYR A 70 -16.47 19.20 -6.30
C TYR A 70 -15.49 18.19 -6.89
N THR A 71 -15.34 18.18 -8.21
CA THR A 71 -14.38 17.30 -8.89
C THR A 71 -13.21 18.13 -9.41
N SER A 72 -12.01 17.54 -9.31
CA SER A 72 -10.78 18.05 -9.90
C SER A 72 -10.22 17.02 -10.88
N GLN A 73 -9.69 17.48 -12.01
CA GLN A 73 -9.16 16.60 -13.06
C GLN A 73 -7.90 15.85 -12.62
N ASP A 74 -7.06 16.49 -11.79
CA ASP A 74 -5.74 15.97 -11.42
C ASP A 74 -5.74 15.17 -10.10
N GLY A 75 -6.93 14.95 -9.53
CA GLY A 75 -7.09 14.38 -8.19
C GLY A 75 -6.69 15.35 -7.08
N VAL A 76 -7.40 15.32 -5.96
CA VAL A 76 -7.11 16.17 -4.81
C VAL A 76 -6.24 15.40 -3.82
N LEU A 77 -5.12 16.00 -3.43
CA LEU A 77 -4.23 15.53 -2.36
C LEU A 77 -4.53 16.26 -1.04
N ARG A 78 -4.84 17.54 -1.08
CA ARG A 78 -5.20 18.34 0.10
C ARG A 78 -6.15 19.46 -0.29
N PHE A 79 -6.90 20.00 0.65
CA PHE A 79 -7.74 21.17 0.37
C PHE A 79 -7.83 22.12 1.57
N GLN A 80 -8.20 23.36 1.29
CA GLN A 80 -8.54 24.38 2.27
C GLN A 80 -9.78 25.15 1.79
N ILE A 81 -10.75 25.36 2.67
CA ILE A 81 -11.96 26.12 2.40
C ILE A 81 -11.81 27.53 2.99
N ASP A 82 -11.91 28.51 2.10
CA ASP A 82 -12.08 29.91 2.45
C ASP A 82 -13.58 30.23 2.41
N GLU A 83 -14.28 30.02 3.53
CA GLU A 83 -15.70 30.34 3.62
C GLU A 83 -15.94 31.85 3.39
N GLU A 84 -14.94 32.69 3.73
CA GLU A 84 -15.08 34.13 3.63
C GLU A 84 -15.14 34.61 2.18
N GLN A 85 -14.26 34.09 1.34
CA GLN A 85 -14.31 34.36 -0.10
C GLN A 85 -15.14 33.35 -0.86
N GLN A 86 -15.78 32.38 -0.21
CA GLN A 86 -16.46 31.27 -0.88
C GLN A 86 -15.52 30.62 -1.94
N THR A 87 -14.27 30.34 -1.57
CA THR A 87 -13.31 29.69 -2.46
C THR A 87 -12.76 28.41 -1.87
N MET A 88 -12.51 27.42 -2.72
CA MET A 88 -11.88 26.16 -2.36
C MET A 88 -10.48 26.10 -2.97
N LEU A 89 -9.46 25.97 -2.14
CA LEU A 89 -8.08 25.75 -2.55
C LEU A 89 -7.87 24.24 -2.58
N SER A 90 -7.44 23.70 -3.71
CA SER A 90 -7.18 22.26 -3.88
C SER A 90 -5.74 22.04 -4.33
N LEU A 91 -5.00 21.20 -3.63
CA LEU A 91 -3.66 20.77 -4.01
C LEU A 91 -3.76 19.46 -4.78
N SER A 92 -3.10 19.42 -5.93
CA SER A 92 -3.18 18.28 -6.83
C SER A 92 -2.19 17.18 -6.45
N ARG A 93 -2.55 15.93 -6.72
CA ARG A 93 -1.61 14.79 -6.62
C ARG A 93 -0.46 14.92 -7.61
N ALA A 94 -0.59 15.67 -8.69
CA ALA A 94 0.52 15.98 -9.60
C ALA A 94 1.41 17.14 -9.10
N GLY A 95 1.08 17.74 -7.95
CA GLY A 95 1.61 19.02 -7.53
C GLY A 95 0.80 20.19 -8.10
N GLY A 96 1.06 21.39 -7.60
CA GLY A 96 0.30 22.59 -7.92
C GLY A 96 -0.89 22.77 -6.99
N MET A 97 -1.49 23.96 -7.07
CA MET A 97 -2.69 24.29 -6.31
C MET A 97 -3.64 25.08 -7.19
N THR A 98 -4.93 24.76 -7.13
CA THR A 98 -5.97 25.46 -7.88
C THR A 98 -7.00 26.02 -6.92
N VAL A 99 -7.36 27.28 -7.11
CA VAL A 99 -8.39 27.97 -6.34
C VAL A 99 -9.65 28.03 -7.18
N HIS A 100 -10.72 27.43 -6.66
CA HIS A 100 -12.02 27.36 -7.29
C HIS A 100 -13.02 28.28 -6.59
N ALA A 101 -13.93 28.86 -7.35
CA ALA A 101 -15.11 29.49 -6.77
C ALA A 101 -16.12 28.41 -6.36
N MET A 102 -16.68 28.50 -5.16
CA MET A 102 -17.60 27.48 -4.66
C MET A 102 -18.98 27.51 -5.36
N GLU A 103 -19.38 28.64 -5.93
CA GLU A 103 -20.70 28.78 -6.57
C GLU A 103 -20.85 28.01 -7.89
N ASP A 104 -19.77 27.89 -8.68
CA ASP A 104 -19.79 27.35 -10.04
C ASP A 104 -18.56 26.48 -10.35
N ASN A 105 -17.73 26.17 -9.34
CA ASN A 105 -16.47 25.42 -9.46
C ASN A 105 -15.46 26.02 -10.46
N ARG A 106 -15.63 27.27 -10.90
CA ARG A 106 -14.72 27.87 -11.88
C ARG A 106 -13.35 28.10 -11.25
N VAL A 107 -12.29 27.88 -12.02
CA VAL A 107 -10.92 28.19 -11.59
C VAL A 107 -10.73 29.70 -11.56
N LEU A 108 -10.38 30.24 -10.38
CA LEU A 108 -10.09 31.65 -10.16
C LEU A 108 -8.59 31.94 -10.26
N TRP A 109 -7.76 31.02 -9.78
CA TRP A 109 -6.31 31.18 -9.65
C TRP A 109 -5.63 29.81 -9.56
N ARG A 110 -4.35 29.70 -9.97
CA ARG A 110 -3.61 28.43 -9.87
C ARG A 110 -2.10 28.61 -9.79
N PHE A 111 -1.45 27.86 -8.91
CA PHE A 111 -0.01 27.66 -8.96
C PHE A 111 0.36 26.55 -9.92
N SER A 112 1.50 26.69 -10.60
CA SER A 112 2.03 25.63 -11.47
C SER A 112 2.34 24.35 -10.67
N PRO A 113 2.13 23.15 -11.25
CA PRO A 113 2.63 21.89 -10.67
C PRO A 113 4.15 21.89 -10.43
N ARG A 114 4.88 22.73 -11.19
CA ARG A 114 6.32 22.94 -11.02
C ARG A 114 6.67 23.95 -9.94
N TYR A 115 5.71 24.63 -9.33
CA TYR A 115 5.97 25.59 -8.27
C TYR A 115 5.67 24.97 -6.90
N LEU A 116 4.44 24.53 -6.68
CA LEU A 116 4.04 23.82 -5.47
C LEU A 116 4.23 22.31 -5.65
N PHE A 117 5.17 21.71 -4.92
CA PHE A 117 5.23 20.25 -4.82
C PHE A 117 4.19 19.74 -3.80
N ARG A 118 3.91 18.43 -3.79
CA ARG A 118 2.96 17.71 -2.90
C ARG A 118 3.18 18.03 -1.41
N SER A 119 2.79 19.22 -0.98
CA SER A 119 3.08 19.80 0.33
C SER A 119 1.78 20.11 1.04
N THR A 120 1.86 20.43 2.33
CA THR A 120 0.73 20.90 3.11
C THR A 120 0.57 22.41 2.92
N CYS A 121 -0.66 22.91 2.97
CA CYS A 121 -0.91 24.35 3.06
C CYS A 121 -1.91 24.63 4.18
N GLU A 122 -1.80 25.82 4.75
CA GLU A 122 -2.70 26.33 5.78
C GLU A 122 -3.23 27.69 5.35
N LEU A 123 -4.52 27.92 5.59
CA LEU A 123 -5.19 29.18 5.30
C LEU A 123 -5.84 29.73 6.57
N SER A 124 -5.52 30.97 6.94
CA SER A 124 -6.15 31.64 8.08
C SER A 124 -6.20 33.15 7.84
N ASP A 125 -7.38 33.74 7.98
CA ASP A 125 -7.62 35.21 7.89
C ASP A 125 -7.01 35.84 6.61
N GLY A 126 -7.17 35.17 5.47
CA GLY A 126 -6.62 35.61 4.18
C GLY A 126 -5.12 35.38 3.99
N PHE A 127 -4.41 34.76 4.95
CA PHE A 127 -3.01 34.37 4.80
C PHE A 127 -2.90 32.89 4.44
N LEU A 128 -2.25 32.63 3.31
CA LEU A 128 -1.93 31.30 2.82
C LEU A 128 -0.45 31.01 3.09
N VAL A 129 -0.18 29.86 3.71
CA VAL A 129 1.17 29.47 4.11
C VAL A 129 1.48 28.06 3.61
N PHE A 130 2.66 27.87 3.03
CA PHE A 130 3.15 26.55 2.60
C PHE A 130 4.70 26.49 2.56
N PRO A 131 5.30 25.29 2.61
CA PRO A 131 6.74 25.11 2.47
C PRO A 131 7.24 25.47 1.07
N SER A 132 8.36 26.18 1.01
CA SER A 132 9.02 26.56 -0.24
C SER A 132 9.99 25.49 -0.73
N ARG A 133 10.23 25.46 -2.05
CA ARG A 133 11.34 24.69 -2.64
C ARG A 133 12.71 25.24 -2.22
N ASP A 134 12.79 26.53 -1.90
CA ASP A 134 14.03 27.22 -1.55
C ASP A 134 14.41 27.12 -0.05
N ARG A 135 13.90 26.09 0.65
CA ARG A 135 14.13 25.82 2.08
C ARG A 135 13.65 26.97 2.98
N GLY A 136 12.35 26.98 3.24
CA GLY A 136 11.69 27.95 4.11
C GLY A 136 10.18 27.83 4.04
N ILE A 137 9.49 28.86 4.53
CA ILE A 137 8.05 29.03 4.44
C ILE A 137 7.73 30.24 3.57
N GLU A 138 6.83 30.03 2.61
CA GLU A 138 6.22 31.13 1.87
C GLU A 138 4.92 31.57 2.52
N ILE A 139 4.72 32.88 2.56
CA ILE A 139 3.50 33.49 3.06
C ILE A 139 2.92 34.37 1.95
N TRP A 140 1.66 34.09 1.62
CA TRP A 140 0.90 34.77 0.60
C TRP A 140 -0.35 35.39 1.25
N ARG A 141 -0.77 36.55 0.79
CA ARG A 141 -1.95 37.25 1.31
C ARG A 141 -3.00 37.38 0.23
N ARG A 142 -4.26 37.17 0.60
CA ARG A 142 -5.42 37.33 -0.28
C ARG A 142 -5.45 38.75 -0.85
N ALA A 143 -5.56 38.85 -2.17
CA ALA A 143 -5.43 40.11 -2.89
C ALA A 143 -6.56 41.11 -2.59
N SER A 144 -7.77 40.62 -2.30
CA SER A 144 -8.91 41.47 -1.90
C SER A 144 -8.63 42.24 -0.61
N ASP A 145 -7.90 41.64 0.33
CA ASP A 145 -7.71 42.21 1.66
C ASP A 145 -6.68 43.35 1.62
N ILE A 146 -5.79 43.34 0.63
CA ILE A 146 -4.83 44.42 0.38
C ILE A 146 -5.53 45.71 -0.06
N SER A 147 -6.55 45.62 -0.92
CA SER A 147 -7.27 46.80 -1.43
C SER A 147 -8.07 47.54 -0.36
N VAL A 148 -8.62 46.81 0.62
CA VAL A 148 -9.45 47.38 1.69
C VAL A 148 -8.60 48.21 2.66
N ASP A 149 -7.41 47.72 3.01
CA ASP A 149 -6.49 48.39 3.96
C ASP A 149 -6.06 49.78 3.48
N THR A 150 -5.90 49.97 2.16
CA THR A 150 -5.52 51.27 1.58
C THR A 150 -6.60 52.36 1.68
N SER A 151 -7.86 51.99 1.93
CA SER A 151 -9.00 52.92 1.86
C SER A 151 -9.47 53.45 3.23
N SER A 152 -9.09 52.82 4.34
CA SER A 152 -9.68 53.03 5.68
C SER A 152 -8.70 53.66 6.70
N HIS A 153 -7.96 54.70 6.28
CA HIS A 153 -6.88 55.37 7.04
C HIS A 153 -7.28 56.17 8.29
N THR A 154 -7.97 55.56 9.26
CA THR A 154 -8.02 56.08 10.65
C THR A 154 -7.95 55.00 11.74
N GLY A 155 -7.92 53.71 11.40
CA GLY A 155 -7.89 52.60 12.35
C GLY A 155 -6.52 51.91 12.43
N VAL A 156 -6.14 51.57 13.65
CA VAL A 156 -4.89 50.94 14.08
C VAL A 156 -4.59 49.63 13.33
N HIS A 157 -3.45 49.60 12.60
CA HIS A 157 -2.75 48.45 11.96
C HIS A 157 -3.09 48.06 10.50
N ALA A 158 -2.84 48.95 9.52
CA ALA A 158 -2.68 48.50 8.13
C ALA A 158 -1.48 47.54 8.01
N ILE A 159 -1.66 46.37 7.40
CA ILE A 159 -0.59 45.37 7.22
C ILE A 159 0.10 45.64 5.88
N PRO A 160 1.39 46.00 5.85
CA PRO A 160 2.10 46.24 4.61
C PRO A 160 2.29 44.93 3.84
N THR A 161 1.81 44.88 2.60
CA THR A 161 1.98 43.73 1.70
C THR A 161 2.53 44.22 0.36
N PRO A 162 3.69 43.70 -0.11
CA PRO A 162 4.58 42.75 0.57
C PRO A 162 5.32 43.39 1.76
N ILE A 163 5.88 42.55 2.64
CA ILE A 163 6.88 43.02 3.59
C ILE A 163 8.16 43.38 2.82
N THR A 164 8.64 44.62 2.94
CA THR A 164 9.77 45.14 2.16
C THR A 164 11.07 45.34 2.94
N LEU A 165 10.99 45.57 4.26
CA LEU A 165 12.13 45.99 5.09
C LEU A 165 12.50 44.98 6.20
N SER A 166 12.13 43.70 6.04
CA SER A 166 12.35 42.62 7.01
C SER A 166 13.23 41.51 6.42
N PRO A 167 13.98 40.74 7.24
CA PRO A 167 14.56 39.46 6.79
C PRO A 167 13.53 38.50 6.19
N ALA A 168 12.26 38.67 6.57
CA ALA A 168 11.12 37.95 6.05
C ALA A 168 10.52 38.55 4.77
N ALA A 169 11.19 39.51 4.11
CA ALA A 169 10.68 40.14 2.90
C ALA A 169 10.39 39.11 1.80
N ALA A 170 9.30 39.33 1.06
CA ALA A 170 8.93 38.50 -0.07
C ALA A 170 10.07 38.44 -1.10
N ARG A 171 10.28 37.27 -1.70
CA ARG A 171 11.42 36.98 -2.59
C ARG A 171 11.05 37.13 -4.06
N ALA A 172 12.06 37.37 -4.90
CA ALA A 172 11.89 37.56 -6.34
C ALA A 172 11.12 36.43 -7.02
N PHE A 173 11.41 35.17 -6.67
CA PHE A 173 10.75 33.99 -7.24
C PHE A 173 9.24 33.96 -6.92
N GLN A 174 8.79 34.50 -5.77
CA GLN A 174 7.36 34.61 -5.45
C GLN A 174 6.68 35.61 -6.39
N PHE A 175 7.33 36.73 -6.69
CA PHE A 175 6.81 37.72 -7.64
C PHE A 175 6.82 37.22 -9.09
N GLU A 176 7.79 36.39 -9.45
CA GLU A 176 7.81 35.70 -10.75
C GLU A 176 6.62 34.75 -10.89
N GLU A 177 6.36 33.92 -9.88
CA GLU A 177 5.20 33.01 -9.91
C GLU A 177 3.88 33.78 -9.88
N ALA A 178 3.78 34.87 -9.10
CA ALA A 178 2.60 35.73 -9.09
C ALA A 178 2.30 36.31 -10.49
N ARG A 179 3.34 36.75 -11.21
CA ARG A 179 3.22 37.22 -12.60
C ARG A 179 2.86 36.10 -13.56
N ALA A 180 3.50 34.94 -13.44
CA ALA A 180 3.24 33.77 -14.28
C ALA A 180 1.78 33.31 -14.11
N THR A 181 1.29 33.27 -12.88
CA THR A 181 -0.09 32.91 -12.57
C THR A 181 -1.08 33.95 -13.10
N ALA A 182 -0.79 35.24 -12.92
CA ALA A 182 -1.63 36.32 -13.42
C ALA A 182 -1.74 36.30 -14.96
N ALA A 183 -0.68 35.90 -15.66
CA ALA A 183 -0.67 35.77 -17.12
C ALA A 183 -1.53 34.60 -17.63
N GLN A 184 -1.69 33.53 -16.86
CA GLN A 184 -2.49 32.37 -17.24
C GLN A 184 -4.01 32.62 -17.16
N LEU A 185 -4.43 33.53 -16.27
CA LEU A 185 -5.83 33.87 -16.01
C LEU A 185 -5.98 35.41 -15.96
N PRO A 186 -5.90 36.09 -17.12
CA PRO A 186 -5.99 37.55 -17.18
C PRO A 186 -7.34 38.07 -16.66
N LEU A 187 -7.30 39.20 -15.94
CA LEU A 187 -8.46 39.83 -15.32
C LEU A 187 -9.39 40.46 -16.37
N GLY A 188 -10.70 40.22 -16.24
CA GLY A 188 -11.68 41.23 -16.65
C GLY A 188 -11.54 42.45 -15.71
N HIS A 189 -11.67 43.67 -16.24
CA HIS A 189 -11.33 44.95 -15.57
C HIS A 189 -12.19 45.33 -14.33
N SER A 190 -12.84 44.38 -13.65
CA SER A 190 -13.68 44.62 -12.48
C SER A 190 -12.96 44.23 -11.19
N GLU A 191 -13.13 45.01 -10.12
CA GLU A 191 -12.66 44.70 -8.75
C GLU A 191 -13.12 43.31 -8.26
N LYS A 192 -14.25 42.79 -8.78
CA LYS A 192 -14.68 41.40 -8.54
C LYS A 192 -13.65 40.35 -8.97
N GLY A 193 -12.66 40.73 -9.77
CA GLY A 193 -11.59 39.84 -10.24
C GLY A 193 -10.50 39.53 -9.22
N LEU A 194 -10.42 40.25 -8.08
CA LEU A 194 -9.40 39.99 -7.04
C LEU A 194 -9.73 38.78 -6.15
N ARG A 195 -10.99 38.33 -6.15
CA ARG A 195 -11.45 37.17 -5.36
C ARG A 195 -10.69 35.89 -5.72
N GLY A 196 -10.26 35.15 -4.70
CA GLY A 196 -9.53 33.89 -4.85
C GLY A 196 -8.09 34.02 -5.35
N ARG A 197 -7.56 35.25 -5.46
CA ARG A 197 -6.15 35.50 -5.83
C ARG A 197 -5.32 35.80 -4.60
N TYR A 198 -4.04 35.45 -4.66
CA TYR A 198 -3.09 35.72 -3.61
C TYR A 198 -1.87 36.48 -4.16
N ALA A 199 -1.35 37.39 -3.36
CA ALA A 199 -0.13 38.15 -3.62
C ALA A 199 0.98 37.71 -2.67
N PRO A 200 2.25 37.73 -3.11
CA PRO A 200 3.38 37.47 -2.23
C PRO A 200 3.37 38.44 -1.04
N HIS A 201 3.50 37.91 0.17
CA HIS A 201 3.51 38.71 1.39
C HIS A 201 4.86 38.65 2.11
N ALA A 202 5.34 37.43 2.39
CA ALA A 202 6.58 37.19 3.12
C ALA A 202 7.28 35.89 2.69
N TYR A 203 8.53 35.75 3.09
CA TYR A 203 9.31 34.53 3.02
C TYR A 203 10.16 34.34 4.26
N ILE A 204 9.94 33.26 5.02
CA ILE A 204 10.71 32.95 6.24
C ILE A 204 11.64 31.77 5.94
N GLY A 205 12.93 32.05 5.74
CA GLY A 205 13.96 31.03 5.48
C GLY A 205 15.17 31.18 6.40
N ALA A 206 16.35 30.78 5.90
CA ALA A 206 17.61 30.89 6.63
C ALA A 206 17.87 32.33 7.17
N PRO A 207 18.45 32.49 8.38
CA PRO A 207 18.98 31.43 9.23
C PRO A 207 17.93 30.74 10.13
N HIS A 208 16.68 31.20 10.12
CA HIS A 208 15.70 30.79 11.12
C HIS A 208 14.97 29.48 10.77
N VAL A 209 14.75 29.22 9.48
CA VAL A 209 13.97 28.07 9.03
C VAL A 209 14.72 27.38 7.90
N GLY A 210 14.98 26.08 8.07
CA GLY A 210 15.50 25.20 7.04
C GLY A 210 14.39 24.36 6.42
N VAL A 211 14.51 23.04 6.51
CA VAL A 211 13.46 22.13 6.08
C VAL A 211 12.35 22.11 7.14
N VAL A 212 11.13 22.44 6.72
CA VAL A 212 9.94 22.48 7.58
C VAL A 212 9.42 21.07 7.75
N ARG A 213 9.26 20.63 9.00
CA ARG A 213 8.68 19.31 9.30
C ARG A 213 7.16 19.39 9.42
N ILE A 214 6.69 20.36 10.19
CA ILE A 214 5.27 20.59 10.45
C ILE A 214 5.08 22.06 10.83
N PHE A 215 3.94 22.62 10.46
CA PHE A 215 3.56 23.97 10.81
C PHE A 215 2.04 24.08 10.97
N ARG A 216 1.61 25.10 11.70
CA ARG A 216 0.20 25.45 11.87
C ARG A 216 0.06 26.96 11.86
N LEU A 217 -0.92 27.45 11.11
CA LEU A 217 -1.26 28.87 11.05
C LEU A 217 -2.57 29.12 11.80
N ARG A 218 -2.53 29.98 12.81
CA ARG A 218 -3.72 30.66 13.34
C ARG A 218 -3.41 32.12 13.46
N PHE A 219 -3.94 32.88 12.52
CA PHE A 219 -3.61 34.29 12.37
C PHE A 219 -3.72 35.06 13.71
N PRO A 220 -2.71 35.86 14.10
CA PRO A 220 -1.52 36.21 13.30
C PRO A 220 -0.30 35.30 13.51
N VAL A 221 -0.42 34.19 14.22
CA VAL A 221 0.74 33.36 14.60
C VAL A 221 0.90 32.13 13.72
N LEU A 222 2.10 31.99 13.18
CA LEU A 222 2.59 30.78 12.54
C LEU A 222 3.49 30.03 13.53
N ALA A 223 3.06 28.84 13.94
CA ALA A 223 3.87 27.90 14.71
C ALA A 223 4.52 26.90 13.74
N LEU A 224 5.83 26.69 13.83
CA LEU A 224 6.53 25.75 12.95
C LEU A 224 7.68 25.04 13.65
N MET A 225 7.97 23.81 13.23
CA MET A 225 9.14 23.05 13.66
C MET A 225 10.00 22.71 12.43
N SER A 226 11.29 23.00 12.52
CA SER A 226 12.27 22.64 11.49
C SER A 226 13.04 21.38 11.88
N SER A 227 13.41 20.56 10.90
CA SER A 227 14.24 19.36 11.14
C SER A 227 15.67 19.69 11.54
N GLN A 228 16.18 20.88 11.18
CA GLN A 228 17.58 21.26 11.43
C GLN A 228 17.81 21.82 12.84
N ASP A 229 16.78 22.33 13.50
CA ASP A 229 16.89 23.02 14.79
C ASP A 229 16.70 22.11 16.01
N GLY A 230 17.04 20.82 15.89
CA GLY A 230 16.91 19.87 17.00
C GLY A 230 15.49 19.74 17.54
N GLY A 231 14.47 19.95 16.69
CA GLY A 231 13.06 19.92 17.10
C GLY A 231 12.61 21.16 17.89
N ALA A 232 13.28 22.31 17.74
CA ALA A 232 12.79 23.57 18.29
C ALA A 232 11.44 23.98 17.66
N LEU A 233 10.55 24.54 18.48
CA LEU A 233 9.30 25.16 18.05
C LEU A 233 9.52 26.68 17.89
N LEU A 234 9.27 27.18 16.69
CA LEU A 234 9.44 28.58 16.31
C LEU A 234 8.06 29.22 16.09
N LEU A 235 7.85 30.39 16.67
CA LEU A 235 6.61 31.17 16.54
C LEU A 235 6.91 32.46 15.80
N PHE A 236 6.21 32.70 14.70
CA PHE A 236 6.33 33.92 13.90
C PHE A 236 5.02 34.68 13.87
N ASP A 237 5.09 36.01 13.83
CA ASP A 237 3.97 36.85 13.44
C ASP A 237 3.95 36.98 11.93
N VAL A 238 2.89 36.50 11.27
CA VAL A 238 2.82 36.50 9.80
C VAL A 238 2.62 37.90 9.21
N ARG A 239 2.24 38.89 10.03
CA ARG A 239 1.97 40.25 9.55
C ARG A 239 3.25 40.97 9.14
N ASP A 240 4.32 40.81 9.91
CA ASP A 240 5.62 41.44 9.68
C ASP A 240 6.80 40.44 9.57
N GLY A 241 6.52 39.15 9.75
CA GLY A 241 7.49 38.06 9.67
C GLY A 241 8.45 38.00 10.86
N THR A 242 8.12 38.67 11.97
CA THR A 242 8.98 38.70 13.17
C THR A 242 8.93 37.37 13.91
N LEU A 243 10.10 36.89 14.36
CA LEU A 243 10.18 35.74 15.27
C LEU A 243 9.74 36.18 16.67
N LEU A 244 8.56 35.73 17.09
CA LEU A 244 7.98 36.02 18.41
C LEU A 244 8.69 35.27 19.52
N ARG A 245 8.97 33.97 19.30
CA ARG A 245 9.56 33.09 20.30
C ARG A 245 10.20 31.86 19.67
N ARG A 246 11.33 31.43 20.23
CA ARG A 246 11.97 30.14 19.94
C ARG A 246 11.95 29.29 21.20
N ILE A 247 11.44 28.08 21.10
CA ILE A 247 11.36 27.10 22.19
C ILE A 247 12.28 25.93 21.79
N SER A 248 13.56 26.01 22.16
CA SER A 248 14.61 25.06 21.75
C SER A 248 14.63 23.77 22.57
N SER A 249 14.10 23.82 23.78
CA SER A 249 14.04 22.70 24.70
C SER A 249 12.67 22.72 25.37
N PHE A 250 11.96 21.60 25.34
CA PHE A 250 10.86 21.36 26.27
C PHE A 250 11.50 21.01 27.62
N ASP A 251 12.10 22.01 28.26
CA ASP A 251 12.77 21.83 29.55
C ASP A 251 11.74 21.34 30.57
N MET A 252 11.95 20.11 31.04
CA MET A 252 11.00 19.37 31.88
C MET A 252 11.05 19.83 33.34
N ASP A 253 11.78 20.91 33.64
CA ASP A 253 11.98 21.38 35.01
C ASP A 253 10.66 21.68 35.71
N HIS A 254 9.61 22.06 34.97
CA HIS A 254 8.29 22.43 35.50
C HIS A 254 7.15 21.84 34.67
N VAL A 255 7.02 20.51 34.71
CA VAL A 255 5.92 19.78 34.06
C VAL A 255 4.73 19.66 34.99
N VAL A 256 3.56 20.08 34.51
CA VAL A 256 2.28 20.00 35.22
C VAL A 256 1.36 19.01 34.50
N GLY A 257 0.66 18.18 35.27
CA GLY A 257 -0.36 17.26 34.75
C GLY A 257 0.16 15.93 34.20
N ALA A 258 1.47 15.76 34.01
CA ALA A 258 2.04 14.47 33.62
C ALA A 258 1.89 13.42 34.75
N PRO A 259 1.69 12.14 34.42
CA PRO A 259 1.81 11.07 35.39
C PRO A 259 3.22 11.02 36.02
N PRO A 260 3.37 10.60 37.30
CA PRO A 260 4.67 10.60 37.98
C PRO A 260 5.75 9.76 37.29
N SER A 261 5.38 8.74 36.53
CA SER A 261 6.30 7.87 35.78
C SER A 261 6.60 8.37 34.37
N PHE A 262 6.03 9.50 33.96
CA PHE A 262 6.20 10.01 32.61
C PHE A 262 7.59 10.61 32.43
N ALA A 263 8.30 10.13 31.41
CA ALA A 263 9.52 10.73 30.92
C ALA A 263 9.34 11.05 29.44
N LEU A 264 9.63 12.29 29.05
CA LEU A 264 9.61 12.67 27.65
C LEU A 264 10.78 12.00 26.93
N ALA A 265 10.51 11.36 25.80
CA ALA A 265 11.55 10.68 25.03
C ALA A 265 12.70 11.64 24.66
N PRO A 266 13.94 11.14 24.47
CA PRO A 266 15.04 11.92 23.92
C PRO A 266 14.65 12.61 22.62
N ILE A 267 15.24 13.77 22.32
CA ILE A 267 14.89 14.57 21.12
C ILE A 267 14.97 13.74 19.83
N SER A 268 15.94 12.83 19.72
CA SER A 268 16.11 11.91 18.58
C SER A 268 14.88 11.02 18.35
N ASP A 269 14.15 10.71 19.40
CA ASP A 269 13.06 9.72 19.40
C ASP A 269 11.68 10.42 19.39
N ARG A 270 11.66 11.76 19.42
CA ARG A 270 10.43 12.55 19.37
C ARG A 270 9.86 12.56 17.96
N VAL A 271 8.82 11.77 17.77
CA VAL A 271 7.95 11.86 16.60
C VAL A 271 6.83 12.85 16.89
N VAL A 272 6.92 14.04 16.27
CA VAL A 272 5.86 15.05 16.26
C VAL A 272 4.85 14.65 15.19
N MET A 273 3.59 14.54 15.59
CA MET A 273 2.48 14.07 14.78
C MET A 273 1.59 15.22 14.32
N ASP A 274 1.36 16.23 15.18
CA ASP A 274 0.50 17.39 14.88
C ASP A 274 0.92 18.63 15.70
N LEU A 275 0.48 19.81 15.24
CA LEU A 275 0.64 21.10 15.92
C LEU A 275 -0.69 21.87 15.91
N ASP A 276 -1.02 22.51 17.03
CA ASP A 276 -2.08 23.52 17.05
C ASP A 276 -1.71 24.72 17.93
N VAL A 277 -2.27 25.89 17.63
CA VAL A 277 -1.90 27.14 18.30
C VAL A 277 -3.13 27.99 18.57
N THR A 278 -3.17 28.70 19.69
CA THR A 278 -4.21 29.66 20.04
C THR A 278 -3.58 30.98 20.47
N GLU A 279 -4.40 31.92 20.93
CA GLU A 279 -3.89 33.16 21.51
C GLU A 279 -3.10 32.94 22.81
N GLY A 280 -3.43 31.90 23.57
CA GLY A 280 -2.87 31.63 24.89
C GLY A 280 -1.84 30.51 24.91
N TYR A 281 -1.98 29.50 24.05
CA TYR A 281 -1.25 28.23 24.17
C TYR A 281 -0.86 27.65 22.81
N ILE A 282 0.11 26.74 22.83
CA ILE A 282 0.49 25.89 21.69
C ILE A 282 0.41 24.44 22.15
N ALA A 283 -0.17 23.56 21.34
CA ALA A 283 -0.18 22.13 21.54
C ALA A 283 0.79 21.48 20.55
N VAL A 284 1.69 20.66 21.07
CA VAL A 284 2.61 19.83 20.31
C VAL A 284 2.22 18.38 20.55
N CYS A 285 1.61 17.77 19.54
CA CYS A 285 1.18 16.38 19.60
C CYS A 285 2.36 15.50 19.23
N LEU A 286 2.88 14.74 20.19
CA LEU A 286 3.89 13.71 19.99
C LEU A 286 3.20 12.36 20.03
N HIS A 287 3.76 11.34 19.36
CA HIS A 287 3.19 9.99 19.45
C HIS A 287 3.07 9.49 20.90
N SER A 288 3.91 9.94 21.84
CA SER A 288 3.87 9.51 23.24
C SER A 288 3.08 10.42 24.19
N ALA A 289 2.82 11.68 23.83
CA ALA A 289 2.15 12.66 24.70
C ALA A 289 1.69 13.90 23.92
N VAL A 290 0.74 14.65 24.49
CA VAL A 290 0.41 16.01 24.03
C VAL A 290 1.02 17.04 24.98
N VAL A 291 1.92 17.86 24.46
CA VAL A 291 2.66 18.87 25.22
C VAL A 291 2.04 20.25 24.97
N ILE A 292 1.59 20.93 26.00
CA ILE A 292 0.94 22.25 25.92
C ILE A 292 1.87 23.30 26.51
N VAL A 293 2.21 24.30 25.71
CA VAL A 293 3.12 25.38 26.10
C VAL A 293 2.36 26.72 26.10
N PRO A 294 2.37 27.46 27.22
CA PRO A 294 1.83 28.83 27.26
C PRO A 294 2.59 29.75 26.31
N ARG A 295 1.86 30.50 25.48
CA ARG A 295 2.44 31.42 24.47
C ARG A 295 3.01 32.67 25.13
N ARG A 296 2.26 33.29 26.06
CA ARG A 296 2.68 34.48 26.81
C ARG A 296 3.40 34.09 28.10
N GLY A 297 4.73 34.17 28.11
CA GLY A 297 5.43 34.44 29.35
C GLY A 297 5.25 35.93 29.63
N GLU A 298 4.52 36.32 30.68
CA GLU A 298 4.52 37.72 31.13
C GLU A 298 5.91 38.09 31.67
N VAL A 299 6.87 38.30 30.79
CA VAL A 299 8.10 39.00 31.14
C VAL A 299 7.70 40.47 31.17
N LYS A 300 7.22 40.95 32.33
CA LYS A 300 7.04 42.38 32.55
C LYS A 300 8.41 43.02 32.29
N PRO A 301 8.56 43.87 31.26
CA PRO A 301 9.84 44.48 30.94
C PRO A 301 10.26 45.35 32.14
N GLY A 302 11.23 44.89 32.93
CA GLY A 302 11.72 45.57 34.13
C GLY A 302 12.01 44.70 35.35
N MET A 303 11.58 43.43 35.40
CA MET A 303 12.04 42.48 36.43
C MET A 303 13.01 41.47 35.81
N ALA A 304 14.31 41.75 35.92
CA ALA A 304 15.40 40.91 35.46
C ALA A 304 15.61 39.70 36.41
N ASP A 305 14.58 38.88 36.58
CA ASP A 305 14.70 37.58 37.23
C ASP A 305 14.61 36.48 36.17
N ASP A 306 15.77 36.15 35.60
CA ASP A 306 16.00 35.25 34.44
C ASP A 306 15.66 33.76 34.71
N SER A 307 14.97 33.42 35.80
CA SER A 307 14.85 32.02 36.26
C SER A 307 13.44 31.43 36.33
N ARG A 308 12.40 32.12 35.86
CA ARG A 308 11.06 31.50 35.79
C ARG A 308 10.97 30.55 34.60
N ALA A 309 11.35 29.29 34.84
CA ALA A 309 11.15 28.17 33.93
C ALA A 309 9.72 28.19 33.38
N THR A 310 9.60 28.01 32.06
CA THR A 310 8.28 27.95 31.40
C THR A 310 7.55 26.72 31.90
N ARG A 311 6.38 26.90 32.52
CA ARG A 311 5.49 25.79 32.86
C ARG A 311 4.99 25.12 31.60
N ILE A 312 5.09 23.80 31.53
CA ILE A 312 4.62 22.99 30.41
C ILE A 312 3.56 22.03 30.96
N LEU A 313 2.39 21.97 30.31
CA LEU A 313 1.38 20.96 30.64
C LEU A 313 1.59 19.75 29.76
N VAL A 314 1.46 18.55 30.31
CA VAL A 314 1.63 17.33 29.54
C VAL A 314 0.44 16.41 29.77
N LEU A 315 -0.32 16.15 28.72
CA LEU A 315 -1.32 15.09 28.66
C LEU A 315 -0.61 13.81 28.18
N ALA A 316 -0.42 12.88 29.10
CA ALA A 316 0.16 11.57 28.85
C ALA A 316 -0.53 10.53 29.73
N GLU A 317 -0.36 9.26 29.38
CA GLU A 317 -0.96 8.14 30.10
C GLU A 317 0.11 7.24 30.73
N ASP A 318 -0.19 6.69 31.91
CA ASP A 318 0.70 5.78 32.63
C ASP A 318 0.38 4.29 32.36
N LYS A 319 -0.85 4.00 31.94
CA LYS A 319 -1.31 2.67 31.54
C LYS A 319 -1.21 2.46 30.03
N PRO A 320 -1.17 1.20 29.56
CA PRO A 320 -1.17 0.93 28.13
C PRO A 320 -2.55 1.27 27.51
N PRO A 321 -2.63 1.57 26.20
CA PRO A 321 -3.86 1.97 25.51
C PRO A 321 -5.05 1.01 25.70
N GLN A 322 -4.77 -0.29 25.83
CA GLN A 322 -5.77 -1.35 26.06
C GLN A 322 -6.60 -1.06 27.30
N PHE A 323 -5.96 -0.62 28.39
CA PHE A 323 -6.65 -0.25 29.62
C PHE A 323 -7.66 0.87 29.36
N TYR A 324 -7.28 1.92 28.65
CA TYR A 324 -8.19 3.04 28.35
C TYR A 324 -9.27 2.71 27.33
N ARG A 325 -9.07 1.68 26.49
CA ARG A 325 -10.15 1.14 25.65
C ARG A 325 -11.22 0.46 26.48
N GLU A 326 -10.85 -0.18 27.59
CA GLU A 326 -11.78 -0.86 28.49
C GLU A 326 -12.48 0.12 29.45
N VAL A 327 -11.75 1.09 29.99
CA VAL A 327 -12.31 2.07 30.95
C VAL A 327 -12.87 3.34 30.29
N GLY A 328 -12.62 3.54 29.01
CA GLY A 328 -13.19 4.64 28.24
C GLY A 328 -14.69 4.49 28.01
N MET A 329 -15.39 5.61 27.87
CA MET A 329 -16.77 5.60 27.39
C MET A 329 -16.82 4.95 25.99
N GLN A 330 -17.85 4.18 25.72
CA GLN A 330 -18.00 3.43 24.47
C GLN A 330 -19.03 4.11 23.57
N LEU A 331 -18.89 3.92 22.26
CA LEU A 331 -19.95 4.27 21.32
C LEU A 331 -20.90 3.10 21.11
N ARG A 332 -22.19 3.34 21.27
CA ARG A 332 -23.27 2.39 20.97
C ARG A 332 -24.19 2.98 19.92
N LYS A 333 -24.41 2.26 18.82
CA LYS A 333 -25.44 2.61 17.85
C LYS A 333 -26.81 2.61 18.53
N LEU A 334 -27.54 3.71 18.43
CA LEU A 334 -28.94 3.73 18.87
C LEU A 334 -29.78 2.91 17.88
N PRO A 335 -30.74 2.09 18.35
CA PRO A 335 -31.63 1.37 17.46
C PRO A 335 -32.40 2.35 16.59
N ASP A 336 -32.53 2.03 15.29
CA ASP A 336 -33.19 2.88 14.31
C ASP A 336 -34.62 3.20 14.78
N VAL A 337 -34.81 4.39 15.34
CA VAL A 337 -36.15 4.86 15.69
C VAL A 337 -36.84 5.17 14.37
N ASN A 338 -37.93 4.47 14.06
CA ASN A 338 -38.76 4.70 12.87
C ASN A 338 -39.24 6.16 12.82
N ARG A 339 -38.41 7.06 12.31
CA ARG A 339 -38.71 8.49 12.13
C ARG A 339 -39.21 8.65 10.70
N SER A 340 -40.50 8.40 10.51
CA SER A 340 -41.16 8.69 9.23
C SER A 340 -41.22 10.21 9.04
N ARG A 341 -40.38 10.75 8.15
CA ARG A 341 -40.50 12.11 7.65
C ARG A 341 -40.60 12.05 6.13
N VAL A 342 -41.64 12.66 5.59
CA VAL A 342 -41.84 12.82 4.15
C VAL A 342 -40.85 13.90 3.70
N ALA A 343 -39.87 13.52 2.88
CA ALA A 343 -38.98 14.48 2.24
C ALA A 343 -39.82 15.44 1.37
N PRO A 344 -39.58 16.76 1.42
CA PRO A 344 -40.21 17.69 0.50
C PRO A 344 -39.84 17.30 -0.94
N GLU A 345 -40.82 17.31 -1.84
CA GLU A 345 -40.67 16.98 -3.25
C GLU A 345 -39.70 17.99 -3.91
N MET A 346 -38.43 17.62 -4.01
CA MET A 346 -37.35 18.54 -4.38
C MET A 346 -36.94 18.39 -5.85
N LYS A 347 -36.88 19.53 -6.55
CA LYS A 347 -36.32 19.62 -7.91
C LYS A 347 -34.81 19.37 -7.84
N HIS A 348 -34.35 18.28 -8.44
CA HIS A 348 -32.93 18.04 -8.66
C HIS A 348 -32.30 19.25 -9.37
N LEU A 349 -31.26 19.83 -8.78
CA LEU A 349 -30.45 20.83 -9.46
C LEU A 349 -29.77 20.14 -10.65
N THR A 350 -30.12 20.55 -11.87
CA THR A 350 -29.72 19.91 -13.13
C THR A 350 -28.22 20.05 -13.45
N GLU A 351 -27.46 20.79 -12.63
CA GLU A 351 -26.02 21.00 -12.78
C GLU A 351 -25.32 20.76 -11.44
N GLY A 352 -24.92 19.52 -11.14
CA GLY A 352 -23.98 19.24 -10.04
C GLY A 352 -24.24 17.94 -9.28
N SER A 353 -23.17 17.38 -8.70
CA SER A 353 -23.14 16.18 -7.85
C SER A 353 -23.77 16.41 -6.46
N LEU A 354 -24.63 17.41 -6.29
CA LEU A 354 -25.22 17.82 -5.01
C LEU A 354 -26.66 17.28 -4.88
N ALA A 355 -27.00 16.71 -3.73
CA ALA A 355 -28.30 16.18 -3.39
C ALA A 355 -28.71 16.64 -1.98
N TRP A 356 -29.97 17.02 -1.83
CA TRP A 356 -30.56 17.24 -0.51
C TRP A 356 -30.92 15.90 0.10
N VAL A 357 -30.50 15.70 1.34
CA VAL A 357 -30.76 14.49 2.12
C VAL A 357 -31.39 14.89 3.45
N ALA A 358 -32.37 14.13 3.91
CA ALA A 358 -32.84 14.28 5.29
C ALA A 358 -31.69 13.98 6.25
N GLY A 359 -31.50 14.82 7.26
CA GLY A 359 -30.41 14.69 8.23
C GLY A 359 -30.43 13.35 8.98
N THR A 360 -31.61 12.73 9.14
CA THR A 360 -31.75 11.40 9.76
C THR A 360 -31.21 10.26 8.90
N ASP A 361 -31.10 10.48 7.59
CA ASP A 361 -30.59 9.48 6.65
C ASP A 361 -29.09 9.68 6.43
N ALA A 362 -28.63 10.93 6.51
CA ALA A 362 -27.21 11.30 6.42
C ALA A 362 -26.42 11.02 7.72
N LEU A 363 -27.06 11.20 8.88
CA LEU A 363 -26.42 11.16 10.19
C LEU A 363 -27.08 10.10 11.08
N GLU A 364 -26.26 9.16 11.52
CA GLU A 364 -26.60 8.10 12.45
C GLU A 364 -26.21 8.52 13.88
N GLU A 365 -27.18 8.53 14.80
CA GLU A 365 -26.95 8.94 16.18
C GLU A 365 -26.31 7.81 16.99
N MET A 366 -25.16 8.11 17.59
CA MET A 366 -24.39 7.21 18.45
C MET A 366 -24.49 7.69 19.90
N GLU A 367 -24.85 6.77 20.78
CA GLU A 367 -24.92 7.01 22.22
C GLU A 367 -23.53 6.78 22.84
N VAL A 368 -23.08 7.76 23.62
CA VAL A 368 -21.88 7.62 24.45
C VAL A 368 -22.28 6.95 25.76
N VAL A 369 -21.92 5.68 25.92
CA VAL A 369 -22.26 4.88 27.11
C VAL A 369 -21.06 4.74 28.03
N HIS A 370 -21.30 4.69 29.34
CA HIS A 370 -20.26 4.35 30.29
C HIS A 370 -19.76 2.91 30.06
N PRO A 371 -18.47 2.63 30.33
CA PRO A 371 -17.95 1.27 30.28
C PRO A 371 -18.77 0.36 31.22
N PRO A 372 -18.97 -0.92 30.88
CA PRO A 372 -19.71 -1.85 31.74
C PRO A 372 -19.02 -1.97 33.11
N GLU A 373 -19.79 -1.89 34.20
CA GLU A 373 -19.31 -1.91 35.61
C GLU A 373 -18.68 -3.27 36.06
N GLY A 374 -18.29 -4.14 35.12
CA GLY A 374 -18.11 -5.58 35.33
C GLY A 374 -16.72 -6.11 35.73
N PRO A 375 -15.57 -5.67 35.15
CA PRO A 375 -14.30 -6.35 35.40
C PRO A 375 -13.20 -5.54 36.13
N LEU A 376 -13.40 -4.25 36.41
CA LEU A 376 -12.36 -3.39 37.01
C LEU A 376 -11.89 -3.82 38.42
N SER A 377 -12.69 -4.63 39.11
CA SER A 377 -12.41 -5.18 40.44
C SER A 377 -11.44 -6.37 40.41
N ASP A 378 -11.54 -7.24 39.39
CA ASP A 378 -10.96 -8.58 39.47
C ASP A 378 -9.58 -8.66 38.79
N ASP A 379 -9.33 -7.88 37.73
CA ASP A 379 -8.03 -7.85 37.06
C ASP A 379 -6.96 -7.03 37.79
N ALA A 380 -7.35 -6.18 38.74
CA ALA A 380 -6.39 -5.47 39.60
C ALA A 380 -5.62 -6.42 40.55
N GLN A 381 -6.09 -7.67 40.71
CA GLN A 381 -5.45 -8.69 41.55
C GLN A 381 -4.58 -9.70 40.78
N ALA A 382 -4.54 -9.64 39.45
CA ALA A 382 -3.62 -10.45 38.64
C ALA A 382 -2.18 -9.89 38.77
N LEU A 383 -1.52 -10.24 39.87
CA LEU A 383 -0.24 -9.73 40.40
C LEU A 383 1.04 -10.04 39.59
N VAL A 384 0.97 -10.22 38.27
CA VAL A 384 2.17 -10.37 37.44
C VAL A 384 2.21 -9.31 36.36
N HIS A 385 2.56 -8.08 36.76
CA HIS A 385 3.16 -7.14 35.82
C HIS A 385 4.48 -7.75 35.34
N VAL A 386 4.46 -8.41 34.17
CA VAL A 386 5.67 -8.89 33.49
C VAL A 386 6.55 -7.66 33.23
N SER A 387 7.54 -7.47 34.10
CA SER A 387 8.30 -6.22 34.24
C SER A 387 9.34 -5.99 33.14
N GLY A 388 9.08 -6.48 31.92
CA GLY A 388 10.01 -6.42 30.78
C GLY A 388 9.38 -6.14 29.42
N VAL A 389 8.04 -6.09 29.31
CA VAL A 389 7.40 -5.73 28.03
C VAL A 389 7.41 -4.22 27.89
N SER A 390 8.15 -3.70 26.91
CA SER A 390 8.16 -2.28 26.56
C SER A 390 6.73 -1.76 26.44
N ARG A 391 6.36 -0.79 27.29
CA ARG A 391 5.02 -0.19 27.27
C ARG A 391 4.81 0.45 25.90
N LEU A 392 3.80 -0.02 25.17
CA LEU A 392 3.37 0.64 23.94
C LEU A 392 2.93 2.07 24.29
N PRO A 393 3.52 3.11 23.66
CA PRO A 393 3.08 4.48 23.90
C PRO A 393 1.62 4.67 23.46
N PRO A 394 0.94 5.74 23.91
CA PRO A 394 -0.45 6.02 23.53
C PRO A 394 -0.67 6.25 22.03
N TYR A 395 0.38 6.51 21.25
CA TYR A 395 0.33 6.84 19.81
C TYR A 395 -0.71 7.92 19.50
N PHE A 396 -0.57 9.11 20.12
CA PHE A 396 -1.37 10.27 19.73
C PHE A 396 -1.08 10.67 18.29
N ILE A 397 -2.12 11.04 17.54
CA ILE A 397 -2.02 11.40 16.11
C ILE A 397 -2.28 12.88 15.91
N ALA A 398 -3.32 13.44 16.53
CA ALA A 398 -3.69 14.84 16.36
C ALA A 398 -4.18 15.45 17.68
N ALA A 399 -3.99 16.75 17.83
CA ALA A 399 -4.48 17.52 18.97
C ALA A 399 -4.94 18.91 18.54
N ARG A 400 -6.17 19.28 18.87
CA ARG A 400 -6.80 20.55 18.47
C ARG A 400 -7.36 21.29 19.66
N PHE A 401 -7.17 22.61 19.70
CA PHE A 401 -7.90 23.47 20.61
C PHE A 401 -9.28 23.78 20.05
N SER A 402 -10.24 24.04 20.94
CA SER A 402 -11.48 24.67 20.52
C SER A 402 -11.21 26.05 19.92
N PRO A 403 -12.05 26.55 18.99
CA PRO A 403 -11.93 27.89 18.41
C PRO A 403 -11.83 29.05 19.42
N ASP A 404 -12.34 28.89 20.64
CA ASP A 404 -12.22 29.88 21.72
C ASP A 404 -10.98 29.66 22.62
N GLY A 405 -10.17 28.65 22.33
CA GLY A 405 -8.92 28.32 23.02
C GLY A 405 -9.08 27.77 24.44
N LYS A 406 -10.30 27.44 24.87
CA LYS A 406 -10.56 26.98 26.25
C LYS A 406 -10.49 25.48 26.43
N HIS A 407 -10.82 24.72 25.39
CA HIS A 407 -10.90 23.27 25.43
C HIS A 407 -9.81 22.66 24.55
N LEU A 408 -9.47 21.40 24.83
CA LEU A 408 -8.52 20.62 24.04
C LEU A 408 -9.15 19.27 23.68
N ALA A 409 -8.97 18.84 22.44
CA ALA A 409 -9.22 17.47 22.02
C ALA A 409 -7.92 16.83 21.50
N ALA A 410 -7.76 15.53 21.73
CA ALA A 410 -6.68 14.76 21.13
C ALA A 410 -7.16 13.35 20.74
N ILE A 411 -6.56 12.76 19.71
CA ILE A 411 -6.91 11.41 19.24
C ILE A 411 -5.69 10.51 19.17
N THR A 412 -5.91 9.19 19.21
CA THR A 412 -4.86 8.17 19.14
C THR A 412 -5.11 7.14 18.05
N ALA A 413 -4.04 6.48 17.63
CA ALA A 413 -4.06 5.34 16.71
C ALA A 413 -4.85 4.13 17.26
N PHE A 414 -5.16 4.10 18.56
CA PHE A 414 -5.93 3.01 19.18
C PHE A 414 -7.41 3.29 19.31
N GLY A 415 -7.90 4.37 18.69
CA GLY A 415 -9.33 4.65 18.65
C GLY A 415 -9.86 5.50 19.80
N LEU A 416 -8.99 6.08 20.61
CA LEU A 416 -9.38 6.90 21.75
C LEU A 416 -9.41 8.38 21.39
N LEU A 417 -10.52 9.03 21.70
CA LEU A 417 -10.69 10.48 21.75
C LEU A 417 -10.57 10.96 23.21
N TYR A 418 -9.74 11.97 23.41
CA TYR A 418 -9.54 12.69 24.67
C TYR A 418 -10.20 14.06 24.55
N LEU A 419 -11.10 14.40 25.45
CA LEU A 419 -11.71 15.72 25.55
C LEU A 419 -11.39 16.32 26.92
N VAL A 420 -10.67 17.45 26.92
CA VAL A 420 -10.23 18.15 28.13
C VAL A 420 -10.96 19.50 28.21
N PRO A 421 -12.03 19.61 29.01
CA PRO A 421 -12.74 20.86 29.16
C PRO A 421 -11.94 21.85 30.01
N ASP A 422 -11.86 23.12 29.61
CA ASP A 422 -11.20 24.19 30.39
C ASP A 422 -9.83 23.76 30.90
N PHE A 423 -8.96 23.32 29.98
CA PHE A 423 -7.66 22.73 30.33
C PHE A 423 -6.75 23.74 31.09
N ALA A 424 -7.04 25.04 31.01
CA ALA A 424 -6.37 26.08 31.78
C ALA A 424 -6.53 25.90 33.31
N ARG A 425 -7.52 25.13 33.78
CA ARG A 425 -7.61 24.74 35.19
C ARG A 425 -6.46 23.82 35.62
N VAL A 426 -5.89 23.04 34.70
CA VAL A 426 -4.70 22.23 34.93
C VAL A 426 -3.46 23.11 35.07
N ASP A 427 -3.33 24.14 34.22
CA ASP A 427 -2.25 25.13 34.33
C ASP A 427 -2.22 25.86 35.68
N ARG A 428 -3.41 26.13 36.22
CA ARG A 428 -3.61 26.72 37.55
C ARG A 428 -3.52 25.71 38.70
N GLU A 429 -3.23 24.45 38.42
CA GLU A 429 -3.18 23.34 39.39
C GLU A 429 -4.47 23.16 40.21
N ILE A 430 -5.61 23.56 39.64
CA ILE A 430 -6.93 23.40 40.28
C ILE A 430 -7.40 21.94 40.16
N VAL A 431 -7.04 21.28 39.06
CA VAL A 431 -7.38 19.88 38.73
C VAL A 431 -6.24 19.22 37.96
N SER A 432 -6.12 17.89 38.02
CA SER A 432 -5.20 17.14 37.17
C SER A 432 -5.84 16.78 35.81
N PHE A 433 -5.03 16.40 34.81
CA PHE A 433 -5.58 15.88 33.55
C PHE A 433 -6.42 14.62 33.78
N SER A 434 -5.97 13.72 34.66
CA SER A 434 -6.71 12.48 34.98
C SER A 434 -8.11 12.73 35.52
N ASP A 435 -8.33 13.84 36.23
CA ASP A 435 -9.63 14.16 36.84
C ASP A 435 -10.62 14.77 35.83
N ILE A 436 -10.11 15.51 34.85
CA ILE A 436 -10.94 16.33 33.95
C ILE A 436 -11.11 15.73 32.56
N VAL A 437 -10.18 14.87 32.11
CA VAL A 437 -10.23 14.32 30.76
C VAL A 437 -11.34 13.28 30.60
N LYS A 438 -12.10 13.41 29.51
CA LYS A 438 -13.08 12.44 29.06
C LYS A 438 -12.48 11.59 27.95
N ARG A 439 -12.57 10.28 28.09
CA ARG A 439 -12.04 9.31 27.12
C ARG A 439 -13.21 8.59 26.45
N ILE A 440 -13.27 8.64 25.13
CA ILE A 440 -14.28 7.95 24.32
C ILE A 440 -13.57 7.02 23.35
N TYR A 441 -13.88 5.72 23.41
CA TYR A 441 -13.37 4.73 22.48
C TYR A 441 -14.35 4.53 21.30
N PHE A 442 -13.83 4.68 20.10
CA PHE A 442 -14.60 4.62 18.84
C PHE A 442 -14.69 3.20 18.24
N GLY A 443 -14.13 2.19 18.89
CA GLY A 443 -14.11 0.81 18.37
C GLY A 443 -13.05 0.55 17.30
N GLN A 444 -12.41 1.59 16.76
CA GLN A 444 -11.47 1.52 15.64
C GLN A 444 -10.45 2.67 15.71
N PRO A 445 -9.26 2.55 15.09
CA PRO A 445 -8.28 3.63 15.06
C PRO A 445 -8.83 4.95 14.52
N LEU A 446 -8.38 6.05 15.12
CA LEU A 446 -8.64 7.39 14.61
C LEU A 446 -7.46 7.85 13.76
N ARG A 447 -7.71 8.72 12.78
CA ARG A 447 -6.73 9.18 11.80
C ARG A 447 -6.65 10.70 11.71
N ASP A 448 -7.77 11.41 11.81
CA ASP A 448 -7.80 12.87 11.71
C ASP A 448 -8.80 13.51 12.69
N LEU A 449 -8.51 14.76 13.06
CA LEU A 449 -9.26 15.56 14.02
C LEU A 449 -9.32 17.03 13.55
N ALA A 450 -10.54 17.53 13.36
CA ALA A 450 -10.81 18.91 12.98
C ALA A 450 -11.70 19.59 14.04
N TRP A 451 -11.23 20.71 14.60
CA TRP A 451 -11.99 21.54 15.53
C TRP A 451 -11.89 23.01 15.13
N GLU A 452 -12.65 23.37 14.10
CA GLU A 452 -12.64 24.70 13.48
C GLU A 452 -14.06 25.24 13.36
N GLY A 453 -14.21 26.56 13.21
CA GLY A 453 -15.52 27.20 13.03
C GLY A 453 -16.37 27.33 14.30
N GLN A 454 -16.69 26.23 14.99
CA GLN A 454 -17.61 26.21 16.14
C GLN A 454 -16.98 25.67 17.43
N PRO A 455 -17.20 26.31 18.60
CA PRO A 455 -16.60 25.88 19.87
C PRO A 455 -17.16 24.57 20.42
N ASN A 456 -18.37 24.18 20.02
CA ASN A 456 -19.10 23.03 20.58
C ASN A 456 -19.11 21.80 19.64
N ARG A 457 -18.47 21.87 18.48
CA ARG A 457 -18.45 20.79 17.48
C ARG A 457 -17.05 20.52 16.98
N LEU A 458 -16.70 19.24 16.89
CA LEU A 458 -15.50 18.76 16.23
C LEU A 458 -15.84 17.57 15.34
N ALA A 459 -14.99 17.32 14.36
CA ALA A 459 -15.12 16.18 13.46
C ALA A 459 -13.90 15.27 13.59
N ILE A 460 -14.13 13.98 13.47
CA ILE A 460 -13.13 12.92 13.59
C ILE A 460 -13.25 12.00 12.40
N GLN A 461 -12.13 11.62 11.81
CA GLN A 461 -12.07 10.58 10.80
C GLN A 461 -11.37 9.35 11.37
N ALA A 462 -11.99 8.18 11.23
CA ALA A 462 -11.41 6.89 11.56
C ALA A 462 -10.49 6.37 10.44
N ALA A 463 -9.63 5.40 10.75
CA ALA A 463 -8.81 4.73 9.74
C ALA A 463 -9.64 3.93 8.72
N SER A 464 -10.87 3.57 9.07
CA SER A 464 -11.88 2.98 8.16
C SER A 464 -12.51 4.00 7.21
N ASP A 465 -12.02 5.24 7.21
CA ASP A 465 -12.59 6.41 6.52
C ASP A 465 -13.98 6.84 7.02
N GLU A 466 -14.49 6.22 8.08
CA GLU A 466 -15.73 6.67 8.74
C GLU A 466 -15.55 8.03 9.39
N ILE A 467 -16.56 8.88 9.26
CA ILE A 467 -16.53 10.25 9.77
C ILE A 467 -17.56 10.40 10.87
N TYR A 468 -17.13 11.02 11.97
CA TYR A 468 -17.91 11.28 13.16
C TYR A 468 -17.94 12.78 13.45
N ILE A 469 -19.11 13.31 13.79
CA ILE A 469 -19.30 14.65 14.32
C ILE A 469 -19.57 14.50 15.82
N VAL A 470 -18.73 15.10 16.64
CA VAL A 470 -18.88 15.10 18.10
C VAL A 470 -19.41 16.47 18.52
N ASN A 471 -20.65 16.50 18.96
CA ASN A 471 -21.24 17.66 19.62
C ASN A 471 -20.89 17.59 21.10
N VAL A 472 -19.96 18.43 21.50
CA VAL A 472 -19.36 18.40 22.83
C VAL A 472 -20.32 18.96 23.90
N ASP A 473 -21.18 19.90 23.50
CA ASP A 473 -22.31 20.41 24.30
C ASP A 473 -23.53 20.62 23.39
N PRO A 474 -24.43 19.61 23.25
CA PRO A 474 -25.67 19.74 22.49
C PRO A 474 -26.67 20.72 23.12
N ALA A 475 -26.51 21.04 24.41
CA ALA A 475 -27.35 22.01 25.09
C ALA A 475 -26.84 23.45 24.92
N TYR A 476 -25.73 23.65 24.19
CA TYR A 476 -25.11 24.96 24.00
C TYR A 476 -26.11 26.01 23.47
N TYR A 477 -27.02 25.61 22.58
CA TYR A 477 -28.05 26.47 21.99
C TYR A 477 -29.44 26.32 22.65
N LEU A 478 -29.61 25.54 23.73
CA LEU A 478 -30.92 25.36 24.37
C LEU A 478 -31.23 26.47 25.40
N PRO A 479 -32.36 27.19 25.25
CA PRO A 479 -32.76 28.28 26.15
C PRO A 479 -33.39 27.69 27.41
N GLY A 480 -32.61 27.07 28.28
CA GLY A 480 -33.21 26.29 29.39
C GLY A 480 -32.31 25.85 30.53
N GLY A 481 -31.00 26.07 30.45
CA GLY A 481 -30.14 25.92 31.62
C GLY A 481 -30.42 27.06 32.61
N LYS A 482 -31.48 26.95 33.43
CA LYS A 482 -31.75 27.90 34.51
C LYS A 482 -30.59 27.88 35.51
N GLN A 483 -29.53 28.65 35.25
CA GLN A 483 -28.52 29.07 36.25
C GLN A 483 -29.08 30.18 37.16
N GLY A 484 -30.32 30.03 37.62
CA GLY A 484 -30.93 30.92 38.60
C GLY A 484 -30.58 30.55 40.05
N GLY A 485 -29.90 29.42 40.25
CA GLY A 485 -29.19 29.14 41.49
C GLY A 485 -27.76 29.69 41.40
N PRO A 486 -27.11 30.01 42.54
CA PRO A 486 -25.69 30.36 42.54
C PRO A 486 -24.91 29.33 41.73
N PRO A 487 -23.90 29.73 40.93
CA PRO A 487 -23.17 28.83 40.06
C PRO A 487 -22.64 27.67 40.90
N VAL A 488 -23.31 26.52 40.82
CA VAL A 488 -22.79 25.28 41.40
C VAL A 488 -21.51 25.03 40.62
N SER A 489 -20.39 25.17 41.30
CA SER A 489 -19.06 25.46 40.76
C SER A 489 -18.41 24.32 39.96
N SER A 490 -19.17 23.39 39.38
CA SER A 490 -18.57 22.22 38.72
C SER A 490 -19.49 21.45 37.75
N SER A 491 -20.43 22.09 37.04
CA SER A 491 -21.10 21.38 35.94
C SER A 491 -20.12 21.23 34.78
N ASP A 492 -19.50 20.05 34.69
CA ASP A 492 -18.67 19.61 33.58
C ASP A 492 -19.40 19.89 32.24
N PRO A 493 -18.84 20.72 31.35
CA PRO A 493 -19.51 21.14 30.11
C PRO A 493 -19.71 19.96 29.15
N PHE A 494 -18.99 18.86 29.35
CA PHE A 494 -19.02 17.69 28.47
C PHE A 494 -19.90 16.57 29.03
N THR A 495 -20.85 16.92 29.91
CA THR A 495 -21.80 15.96 30.51
C THR A 495 -22.81 15.39 29.51
N ARG A 496 -22.99 16.04 28.35
CA ARG A 496 -24.02 15.68 27.36
C ARG A 496 -23.46 15.44 25.98
N ILE A 497 -22.26 14.87 25.83
CA ILE A 497 -21.67 14.64 24.50
C ILE A 497 -22.63 13.81 23.64
N SER A 498 -22.90 14.26 22.42
CA SER A 498 -23.55 13.44 21.39
C SER A 498 -22.60 13.21 20.21
N VAL A 499 -22.65 12.01 19.66
CA VAL A 499 -21.79 11.62 18.53
C VAL A 499 -22.70 11.23 17.38
N LEU A 500 -22.46 11.79 16.20
CA LEU A 500 -23.19 11.50 14.97
C LEU A 500 -22.21 10.89 13.98
N ARG A 501 -22.52 9.72 13.42
CA ARG A 501 -21.74 9.06 12.38
C ARG A 501 -22.34 9.38 11.02
N LEU A 502 -21.51 9.72 10.02
CA LEU A 502 -21.99 9.94 8.66
C LEU A 502 -22.28 8.59 7.99
N ALA A 503 -23.55 8.31 7.71
CA ALA A 503 -24.01 7.01 7.24
C ALA A 503 -23.45 6.65 5.85
N ASP A 504 -23.44 7.61 4.93
CA ASP A 504 -23.07 7.38 3.51
C ASP A 504 -21.59 7.13 3.25
N PHE A 505 -20.76 7.42 4.23
CA PHE A 505 -19.31 7.32 4.15
C PHE A 505 -18.80 6.04 4.84
N SER A 506 -19.72 5.20 5.34
CA SER A 506 -19.41 3.97 6.06
C SER A 506 -19.64 2.71 5.20
N ASP A 507 -18.77 2.46 4.21
CA ASP A 507 -18.88 1.24 3.40
C ASP A 507 -17.93 0.14 3.88
N SER A 508 -18.24 -0.43 5.04
CA SER A 508 -17.54 -1.59 5.60
C SER A 508 -17.60 -2.82 4.71
N GLU A 509 -18.59 -2.91 3.81
CA GLU A 509 -18.83 -4.08 2.97
C GLU A 509 -18.03 -4.07 1.66
N SER A 510 -17.54 -2.91 1.22
CA SER A 510 -16.94 -2.82 -0.11
C SER A 510 -15.63 -3.58 -0.28
N GLY A 511 -15.00 -4.04 0.81
CA GLY A 511 -13.75 -4.81 0.78
C GLY A 511 -12.65 -4.15 -0.05
N ARG A 512 -12.78 -2.84 -0.34
CA ARG A 512 -11.79 -2.11 -1.10
C ARG A 512 -10.60 -1.90 -0.16
N PRO A 513 -9.36 -2.10 -0.63
CA PRO A 513 -8.22 -1.60 0.10
C PRO A 513 -8.48 -0.11 0.36
N GLN A 514 -8.34 0.30 1.63
CA GLN A 514 -8.46 1.70 2.07
C GLN A 514 -7.76 2.56 1.03
N SER A 515 -8.53 3.36 0.29
CA SER A 515 -7.93 4.25 -0.69
C SER A 515 -6.99 5.16 0.09
N MET A 516 -5.79 5.40 -0.43
CA MET A 516 -4.89 6.43 0.09
C MET A 516 -5.48 7.84 -0.12
N SER A 517 -6.78 8.05 0.11
CA SER A 517 -7.32 9.37 0.41
C SER A 517 -6.47 9.93 1.54
N SER A 518 -5.70 10.94 1.21
CA SER A 518 -5.21 11.94 2.14
C SER A 518 -6.30 12.27 3.14
N SER A 519 -6.00 12.08 4.42
CA SER A 519 -6.84 12.52 5.53
C SER A 519 -6.71 14.02 5.66
N ASP A 520 -7.58 14.73 4.94
CA ASP A 520 -7.85 16.14 5.19
C ASP A 520 -9.33 16.25 5.55
N LEU A 521 -9.60 16.56 6.81
CA LEU A 521 -10.91 16.88 7.33
C LEU A 521 -10.95 18.35 7.71
N GLN A 522 -11.95 19.10 7.23
CA GLN A 522 -12.16 20.49 7.63
C GLN A 522 -13.61 20.72 7.99
N ILE A 523 -13.84 21.35 9.15
CA ILE A 523 -15.16 21.79 9.59
C ILE A 523 -15.24 23.31 9.53
N THR A 524 -16.23 23.84 8.81
CA THR A 524 -16.53 25.27 8.77
C THR A 524 -17.76 25.58 9.61
N HIS A 525 -18.22 26.83 9.62
CA HIS A 525 -19.43 27.16 10.38
C HIS A 525 -20.69 26.46 9.83
N THR A 526 -20.72 26.24 8.51
CA THR A 526 -21.91 25.76 7.80
C THR A 526 -21.80 24.36 7.22
N ALA A 527 -20.58 23.80 7.10
CA ALA A 527 -20.38 22.53 6.41
C ALA A 527 -19.19 21.73 6.96
N LEU A 528 -19.23 20.43 6.65
CA LEU A 528 -18.12 19.49 6.85
C LEU A 528 -17.55 19.14 5.48
N TRP A 529 -16.24 19.22 5.35
CA TRP A 529 -15.52 19.01 4.10
C TRP A 529 -14.53 17.87 4.26
N THR A 530 -14.43 17.02 3.24
CA THR A 530 -13.50 15.90 3.19
C THR A 530 -13.17 15.54 1.73
N ILE A 531 -12.04 14.87 1.52
CA ILE A 531 -11.69 14.30 0.22
C ILE A 531 -12.35 12.93 0.10
N TRP A 532 -13.15 12.73 -0.95
CA TRP A 532 -13.87 11.47 -1.17
C TRP A 532 -13.87 11.03 -2.63
N ASP A 533 -14.05 9.72 -2.86
CA ASP A 533 -14.25 9.17 -4.21
C ASP A 533 -15.67 9.52 -4.70
N PRO A 534 -15.81 10.37 -5.76
CA PRO A 534 -17.11 10.80 -6.26
C PRO A 534 -18.01 9.64 -6.70
N SER A 535 -17.40 8.52 -7.12
CA SER A 535 -18.14 7.33 -7.54
C SER A 535 -18.82 6.61 -6.36
N LEU A 536 -18.21 6.64 -5.18
CA LEU A 536 -18.76 6.07 -3.96
C LEU A 536 -19.94 6.91 -3.46
N LEU A 537 -19.77 8.23 -3.40
CA LEU A 537 -20.84 9.14 -3.00
C LEU A 537 -22.04 9.05 -3.94
N SER A 538 -21.79 9.06 -5.26
CA SER A 538 -22.84 8.88 -6.26
C SER A 538 -23.60 7.56 -6.08
N ARG A 539 -22.91 6.50 -5.67
CA ARG A 539 -23.53 5.19 -5.40
C ARG A 539 -24.36 5.23 -4.12
N ALA A 540 -23.86 5.82 -3.04
CA ALA A 540 -24.59 5.96 -1.77
C ALA A 540 -25.88 6.77 -1.95
N VAL A 541 -25.78 7.92 -2.65
CA VAL A 541 -26.95 8.74 -3.02
C VAL A 541 -27.96 7.95 -3.87
N ARG A 542 -27.50 7.19 -4.89
CA ARG A 542 -28.38 6.35 -5.71
C ARG A 542 -29.03 5.20 -4.93
N GLN A 543 -28.29 4.56 -4.03
CA GLN A 543 -28.82 3.46 -3.20
C GLN A 543 -29.91 3.97 -2.25
N ARG A 544 -29.77 5.18 -1.69
CA ARG A 544 -30.84 5.83 -0.92
C ARG A 544 -32.06 6.13 -1.78
N ALA A 545 -31.86 6.78 -2.93
CA ALA A 545 -32.96 7.05 -3.87
C ALA A 545 -33.72 5.77 -4.28
N GLN A 546 -33.04 4.63 -4.37
CA GLN A 546 -33.67 3.32 -4.62
C GLN A 546 -34.41 2.75 -3.41
N ARG A 547 -33.94 2.97 -2.17
CA ARG A 547 -34.63 2.56 -0.95
C ARG A 547 -35.90 3.39 -0.73
N ASP A 548 -35.83 4.69 -0.97
CA ASP A 548 -36.94 5.62 -0.78
C ASP A 548 -37.97 5.53 -1.92
N GLY A 549 -37.50 5.20 -3.13
CA GLY A 549 -38.32 5.03 -4.32
C GLY A 549 -39.14 3.73 -4.38
N GLY A 550 -39.52 3.17 -3.23
CA GLY A 550 -40.25 1.91 -3.10
C GLY A 550 -41.30 1.68 -4.19
N SER A 551 -40.98 0.80 -5.14
CA SER A 551 -41.87 0.11 -6.08
C SER A 551 -43.10 0.92 -6.55
N LEU A 552 -42.90 2.08 -7.18
CA LEU A 552 -43.89 2.58 -8.13
C LEU A 552 -43.88 1.63 -9.33
N GLY A 553 -44.94 0.82 -9.43
CA GLY A 553 -45.05 -0.32 -10.32
C GLY A 553 -44.60 -0.04 -11.75
N ASP A 554 -43.76 -0.96 -12.24
CA ASP A 554 -43.28 -1.06 -13.61
C ASP A 554 -44.49 -1.28 -14.55
N VAL A 555 -45.09 -0.18 -15.02
CA VAL A 555 -46.03 -0.19 -16.14
C VAL A 555 -45.20 -0.18 -17.41
N SER A 556 -44.69 -1.36 -17.78
CA SER A 556 -44.05 -1.57 -19.08
C SER A 556 -45.11 -1.52 -20.19
N GLY A 557 -45.31 -0.35 -20.78
CA GLY A 557 -45.92 -0.20 -22.08
C GLY A 557 -44.87 -0.47 -23.16
N GLU A 558 -45.01 -1.60 -23.87
CA GLU A 558 -44.23 -1.92 -25.07
C GLU A 558 -44.41 -0.83 -26.14
N GLY A 559 -43.30 -0.23 -26.56
CA GLY A 559 -43.23 0.68 -27.70
C GLY A 559 -41.96 0.44 -28.49
N ASN A 560 -42.08 -0.29 -29.60
CA ASN A 560 -41.03 -0.54 -30.59
C ASN A 560 -40.43 0.77 -31.15
N GLY A 561 -39.11 0.89 -31.17
CA GLY A 561 -38.39 1.95 -31.88
C GLY A 561 -36.88 1.67 -32.00
N ALA A 562 -36.38 1.67 -33.23
CA ALA A 562 -35.06 1.23 -33.70
C ALA A 562 -33.85 2.09 -33.22
N PRO A 563 -32.60 1.63 -33.42
CA PRO A 563 -31.42 2.20 -32.77
C PRO A 563 -30.89 3.44 -33.49
N VAL A 564 -30.61 4.50 -32.74
CA VAL A 564 -29.91 5.70 -33.23
C VAL A 564 -28.46 5.66 -32.75
N ALA A 565 -27.57 5.89 -33.71
CA ALA A 565 -26.13 5.80 -33.61
C ALA A 565 -25.51 6.89 -32.72
N ASP A 566 -24.41 6.47 -32.10
CA ASP A 566 -23.47 7.17 -31.26
C ASP A 566 -22.76 8.33 -32.00
N ARG A 567 -22.82 9.54 -31.42
CA ARG A 567 -21.98 10.70 -31.78
C ARG A 567 -21.74 11.55 -30.54
N SER A 568 -20.65 11.24 -29.83
CA SER A 568 -20.04 12.11 -28.83
C SER A 568 -18.79 12.78 -29.42
N SER A 569 -18.94 13.98 -29.96
CA SER A 569 -17.84 14.91 -30.21
C SER A 569 -18.36 16.35 -30.22
N TYR A 570 -17.64 17.24 -29.53
CA TYR A 570 -17.81 18.70 -29.42
C TYR A 570 -18.88 19.22 -28.45
N PHE A 571 -18.40 19.75 -27.32
CA PHE A 571 -19.02 20.90 -26.65
C PHE A 571 -17.94 21.98 -26.44
N ASP A 572 -17.97 22.97 -27.32
CA ASP A 572 -17.53 24.34 -27.07
C ASP A 572 -18.61 25.28 -27.66
N SER A 573 -18.66 26.51 -27.15
CA SER A 573 -19.56 27.64 -27.39
C SER A 573 -20.80 27.77 -26.48
N GLY A 574 -20.87 28.93 -25.82
CA GLY A 574 -21.78 29.27 -24.74
C GLY A 574 -22.90 30.26 -25.05
N GLN A 575 -23.40 30.86 -23.96
CA GLN A 575 -24.46 31.86 -23.77
C GLN A 575 -25.91 31.34 -23.62
N ARG A 576 -26.45 31.33 -22.38
CA ARG A 576 -27.40 32.35 -21.86
C ARG A 576 -28.03 31.97 -20.51
N LEU A 577 -28.21 33.03 -19.69
CA LEU A 577 -29.14 33.21 -18.55
C LEU A 577 -28.93 32.34 -17.30
N THR A 578 -27.99 32.76 -16.46
CA THR A 578 -27.84 32.30 -15.07
C THR A 578 -28.83 33.02 -14.14
N ARG A 579 -29.71 32.26 -13.49
CA ARG A 579 -30.31 32.66 -12.21
C ARG A 579 -29.37 32.20 -11.09
N SER A 580 -29.20 33.02 -10.05
CA SER A 580 -28.31 32.72 -8.93
C SER A 580 -28.89 31.61 -8.04
N ILE A 581 -28.05 30.70 -7.55
CA ILE A 581 -28.42 29.65 -6.58
C ILE A 581 -29.03 30.25 -5.29
N SER A 582 -28.66 31.50 -4.95
CA SER A 582 -29.26 32.25 -3.84
C SER A 582 -30.77 32.47 -3.98
N ASP A 583 -31.27 32.59 -5.22
CA ASP A 583 -32.66 32.96 -5.49
C ASP A 583 -33.59 31.74 -5.37
N ILE A 584 -33.08 30.54 -5.68
CA ILE A 584 -33.81 29.27 -5.62
C ILE A 584 -34.00 28.81 -4.16
N ALA A 585 -33.01 29.06 -3.29
CA ALA A 585 -33.08 28.72 -1.87
C ALA A 585 -34.12 29.56 -1.08
N SER A 586 -34.40 30.77 -1.53
CA SER A 586 -35.43 31.65 -0.93
C SER A 586 -36.86 31.19 -1.25
N GLU A 587 -37.08 30.65 -2.46
CA GLU A 587 -38.42 30.32 -2.99
C GLU A 587 -38.97 29.00 -2.43
N ALA A 588 -38.10 28.01 -2.14
CA ALA A 588 -38.51 26.70 -1.62
C ALA A 588 -39.08 26.73 -0.18
N LEU A 589 -38.83 27.79 0.60
CA LEU A 589 -39.24 27.89 2.01
C LEU A 589 -40.69 28.35 2.22
N THR A 590 -41.50 28.59 1.16
CA THR A 590 -42.78 29.31 1.29
C THR A 590 -44.06 28.60 0.85
N GLN A 591 -44.05 27.36 0.36
CA GLN A 591 -45.30 26.72 -0.12
C GLN A 591 -45.58 25.37 0.56
N GLY A 592 -46.72 25.30 1.28
CA GLY A 592 -47.26 24.08 1.86
C GLY A 592 -48.65 23.77 1.29
N LEU A 593 -48.93 22.50 1.01
CA LEU A 593 -50.29 22.00 0.75
C LEU A 593 -50.42 20.53 1.21
N SER A 594 -51.53 20.28 1.90
CA SER A 594 -51.99 19.02 2.47
C SER A 594 -53.40 18.74 1.95
N GLU A 595 -53.80 17.46 1.99
CA GLU A 595 -55.12 16.86 1.79
C GLU A 595 -55.49 16.39 0.36
N ARG A 596 -55.29 15.09 0.10
CA ARG A 596 -56.18 14.16 -0.67
C ARG A 596 -55.56 12.78 -0.95
N PHE A 597 -55.13 12.03 0.07
CA PHE A 597 -54.48 10.72 -0.19
C PHE A 597 -54.87 9.58 0.76
N TRP A 598 -56.14 9.48 1.17
CA TRP A 598 -56.59 8.39 2.05
C TRP A 598 -57.82 7.62 1.55
N SER A 599 -57.76 7.00 0.37
CA SER A 599 -58.73 5.94 0.08
C SER A 599 -58.20 4.83 -0.82
N ALA A 600 -58.29 3.61 -0.27
CA ALA A 600 -58.39 2.30 -0.92
C ALA A 600 -57.10 1.51 -1.21
N ILE A 601 -56.72 0.61 -0.28
CA ILE A 601 -56.17 -0.72 -0.63
C ILE A 601 -56.62 -1.78 0.40
N MET A 602 -57.31 -2.82 -0.06
CA MET A 602 -57.34 -4.18 0.53
C MET A 602 -57.39 -5.22 -0.62
N PRO A 603 -56.75 -6.40 -0.51
CA PRO A 603 -56.48 -7.29 -1.65
C PRO A 603 -57.45 -8.49 -1.76
N ARG A 604 -57.54 -9.09 -2.96
CA ARG A 604 -58.15 -10.43 -3.18
C ARG A 604 -57.25 -11.33 -4.03
N GLU A 605 -57.14 -12.56 -3.56
CA GLU A 605 -56.38 -13.72 -4.07
C GLU A 605 -56.79 -14.19 -5.48
N LYS A 606 -55.84 -14.83 -6.19
CA LYS A 606 -56.13 -15.71 -7.33
C LYS A 606 -55.42 -17.07 -7.23
N LYS A 607 -56.23 -18.11 -7.49
CA LYS A 607 -55.90 -19.55 -7.56
C LYS A 607 -55.15 -19.90 -8.86
N ARG A 608 -54.22 -20.86 -8.75
CA ARG A 608 -53.53 -21.56 -9.84
C ARG A 608 -54.35 -22.76 -10.35
N GLN A 609 -54.33 -23.00 -11.67
CA GLN A 609 -54.81 -24.23 -12.31
C GLN A 609 -53.77 -24.75 -13.32
N LYS A 610 -53.47 -26.05 -13.24
CA LYS A 610 -52.55 -26.84 -14.11
C LYS A 610 -53.29 -27.38 -15.34
N GLN A 611 -52.59 -27.62 -16.45
CA GLN A 611 -52.87 -28.70 -17.43
C GLN A 611 -51.68 -28.90 -18.45
N PRO A 612 -51.62 -29.98 -19.27
CA PRO A 612 -50.47 -30.89 -19.29
C PRO A 612 -49.83 -31.18 -20.68
N ALA A 613 -48.85 -32.09 -20.65
CA ALA A 613 -47.89 -32.51 -21.68
C ALA A 613 -48.45 -33.21 -22.95
N ARG A 614 -47.66 -33.14 -24.04
CA ARG A 614 -47.83 -33.91 -25.28
C ARG A 614 -46.51 -34.57 -25.72
N SER A 615 -46.57 -35.88 -25.98
CA SER A 615 -45.51 -36.70 -26.57
C SER A 615 -45.56 -36.70 -28.10
N ARG A 616 -44.41 -36.77 -28.78
CA ARG A 616 -44.31 -37.26 -30.16
C ARG A 616 -43.14 -38.24 -30.32
N LYS A 617 -43.43 -39.40 -30.92
CA LYS A 617 -42.49 -40.43 -31.38
C LYS A 617 -41.97 -40.08 -32.78
N SER A 618 -40.73 -40.43 -33.07
CA SER A 618 -40.13 -40.48 -34.42
C SER A 618 -39.26 -41.74 -34.51
N THR A 619 -39.33 -42.44 -35.65
CA THR A 619 -38.73 -43.75 -35.93
C THR A 619 -37.75 -43.67 -37.10
N CYS A 620 -36.57 -44.26 -36.88
CA CYS A 620 -35.72 -45.07 -37.77
C CYS A 620 -34.97 -44.45 -38.98
N ILE A 621 -33.63 -44.49 -38.93
CA ILE A 621 -32.74 -45.16 -39.91
C ILE A 621 -31.56 -45.78 -39.14
N SER A 622 -31.29 -47.07 -39.30
CA SER A 622 -30.21 -47.83 -38.64
C SER A 622 -28.96 -47.94 -39.53
N PRO A 623 -27.79 -47.40 -39.13
CA PRO A 623 -26.52 -47.77 -39.73
C PRO A 623 -26.03 -49.09 -39.09
N THR A 624 -25.64 -50.05 -39.91
CA THR A 624 -24.83 -51.20 -39.48
C THR A 624 -23.56 -50.68 -38.81
N ALA A 625 -23.52 -50.73 -37.47
CA ALA A 625 -22.41 -50.23 -36.68
C ALA A 625 -21.16 -51.06 -36.97
N THR A 626 -20.19 -50.45 -37.65
CA THR A 626 -18.80 -50.93 -37.66
C THR A 626 -18.31 -50.96 -36.22
N ASN A 627 -17.86 -52.11 -35.74
CA ASN A 627 -17.29 -52.21 -34.40
C ASN A 627 -15.97 -51.42 -34.41
N ILE A 628 -15.63 -50.72 -33.32
CA ILE A 628 -14.34 -50.03 -33.21
C ILE A 628 -13.15 -51.00 -33.39
N LYS A 629 -13.37 -52.29 -33.15
CA LYS A 629 -12.42 -53.39 -33.41
C LYS A 629 -12.16 -53.65 -34.90
N ASP A 630 -13.04 -53.18 -35.78
CA ASP A 630 -12.94 -53.36 -37.23
C ASP A 630 -12.10 -52.25 -37.88
N LEU A 631 -11.71 -51.22 -37.12
CA LEU A 631 -10.78 -50.18 -37.58
C LEU A 631 -9.34 -50.72 -37.58
N PRO A 632 -8.55 -50.47 -38.64
CA PRO A 632 -7.12 -50.76 -38.64
C PRO A 632 -6.40 -50.07 -37.47
N ALA A 633 -5.39 -50.74 -36.90
CA ALA A 633 -4.65 -50.25 -35.73
C ALA A 633 -3.98 -48.90 -36.02
N GLU A 634 -3.58 -48.64 -37.26
CA GLU A 634 -2.96 -47.39 -37.72
C GLU A 634 -3.93 -46.22 -37.59
N ILE A 635 -5.20 -46.41 -37.96
CA ILE A 635 -6.25 -45.38 -37.83
C ILE A 635 -6.53 -45.10 -36.36
N LEU A 636 -6.62 -46.14 -35.53
CA LEU A 636 -6.77 -45.98 -34.09
C LEU A 636 -5.57 -45.25 -33.47
N ILE A 637 -4.35 -45.53 -33.92
CA ILE A 637 -3.14 -44.83 -33.47
C ILE A 637 -3.18 -43.35 -33.86
N GLU A 638 -3.55 -43.01 -35.10
CA GLU A 638 -3.67 -41.60 -35.51
C GLU A 638 -4.76 -40.87 -34.71
N ILE A 639 -5.94 -41.47 -34.56
CA ILE A 639 -7.04 -40.90 -33.75
C ILE A 639 -6.56 -40.65 -32.32
N LEU A 640 -5.99 -41.68 -31.66
CA LEU A 640 -5.54 -41.58 -30.27
C LEU A 640 -4.38 -40.60 -30.12
N SER A 641 -3.54 -40.42 -31.15
CA SER A 641 -2.44 -39.46 -31.11
C SER A 641 -2.90 -38.00 -31.10
N LEU A 642 -4.16 -37.74 -31.46
CA LEU A 642 -4.82 -36.43 -31.38
C LEU A 642 -5.55 -36.22 -30.05
N THR A 643 -5.59 -37.24 -29.18
CA THR A 643 -6.25 -37.17 -27.85
C THR A 643 -5.23 -36.92 -26.74
N CYS A 644 -5.70 -36.53 -25.55
CA CYS A 644 -4.79 -36.36 -24.42
C CYS A 644 -4.36 -37.73 -23.85
N PHE A 645 -3.23 -37.77 -23.16
CA PHE A 645 -2.71 -39.03 -22.62
C PHE A 645 -3.68 -39.73 -21.64
N LYS A 646 -4.56 -38.98 -20.97
CA LYS A 646 -5.58 -39.54 -20.06
C LYS A 646 -6.63 -40.35 -20.85
N ASP A 647 -6.99 -39.90 -22.04
CA ASP A 647 -7.90 -40.61 -22.94
C ASP A 647 -7.23 -41.88 -23.49
N ILE A 648 -5.94 -41.79 -23.83
CA ILE A 648 -5.15 -42.95 -24.26
C ILE A 648 -5.08 -44.01 -23.14
N LEU A 649 -4.83 -43.59 -21.90
CA LEU A 649 -4.83 -44.49 -20.73
C LEU A 649 -6.22 -45.07 -20.45
N SER A 650 -7.29 -44.29 -20.61
CA SER A 650 -8.67 -44.78 -20.47
C SER A 650 -9.02 -45.79 -21.56
N PHE A 651 -8.63 -45.51 -22.81
CA PHE A 651 -8.78 -46.43 -23.93
C PHE A 651 -8.04 -47.75 -23.67
N GLN A 652 -6.81 -47.69 -23.11
CA GLN A 652 -6.03 -48.86 -22.73
C GLN A 652 -6.80 -49.80 -21.78
N GLN A 653 -7.66 -49.26 -20.92
CA GLN A 653 -8.45 -50.02 -19.93
C GLN A 653 -9.71 -50.67 -20.51
N VAL A 654 -10.16 -50.27 -21.71
CA VAL A 654 -11.43 -50.74 -22.30
C VAL A 654 -11.39 -52.22 -22.66
N CYS A 655 -10.31 -52.70 -23.30
CA CYS A 655 -10.15 -54.11 -23.65
C CYS A 655 -8.69 -54.49 -23.94
N ARG A 656 -8.40 -55.81 -24.01
CA ARG A 656 -7.05 -56.33 -24.31
C ARG A 656 -6.49 -55.84 -25.64
N HIS A 657 -7.33 -55.72 -26.68
CA HIS A 657 -6.91 -55.24 -28.00
C HIS A 657 -6.47 -53.76 -27.95
N ALA A 658 -7.25 -52.90 -27.28
CA ALA A 658 -6.89 -51.52 -27.04
C ALA A 658 -5.57 -51.40 -26.25
N CYS A 659 -5.39 -52.25 -25.23
CA CYS A 659 -4.13 -52.33 -24.49
C CYS A 659 -2.94 -52.72 -25.37
N GLN A 660 -3.12 -53.68 -26.29
CA GLN A 660 -2.09 -54.11 -27.24
C GLN A 660 -1.75 -53.00 -28.24
N ILE A 661 -2.72 -52.23 -28.74
CA ILE A 661 -2.49 -51.10 -29.65
C ILE A 661 -1.63 -50.04 -28.96
N VAL A 662 -1.99 -49.64 -27.74
CA VAL A 662 -1.22 -48.64 -26.98
C VAL A 662 0.17 -49.17 -26.66
N ALA A 663 0.32 -50.41 -26.21
CA ALA A 663 1.61 -51.01 -25.88
C ALA A 663 2.53 -51.23 -27.10
N GLY A 664 1.95 -51.53 -28.26
CA GLY A 664 2.67 -51.75 -29.53
C GLY A 664 3.09 -50.45 -30.23
N SER A 665 2.36 -49.35 -30.02
CA SER A 665 2.65 -48.06 -30.66
C SER A 665 3.66 -47.23 -29.88
N LYS A 666 4.85 -47.02 -30.44
CA LYS A 666 5.87 -46.11 -29.85
C LYS A 666 5.36 -44.67 -29.74
N ARG A 667 4.51 -44.23 -30.68
CA ARG A 667 3.93 -42.88 -30.69
C ARG A 667 2.97 -42.68 -29.53
N LEU A 668 2.02 -43.59 -29.32
CA LEU A 668 1.10 -43.50 -28.19
C LEU A 668 1.84 -43.62 -26.85
N ARG A 669 2.83 -44.52 -26.75
CA ARG A 669 3.67 -44.63 -25.55
C ARG A 669 4.48 -43.37 -25.27
N TYR A 670 4.94 -42.68 -26.31
CA TYR A 670 5.62 -41.41 -26.15
C TYR A 670 4.69 -40.33 -25.62
N ILE A 671 3.49 -40.18 -26.17
CA ILE A 671 2.47 -39.23 -25.66
C ILE A 671 2.11 -39.55 -24.21
N VAL A 672 1.91 -40.83 -23.88
CA VAL A 672 1.64 -41.27 -22.49
C VAL A 672 2.82 -40.96 -21.58
N SER A 673 4.05 -41.22 -22.03
CA SER A 673 5.25 -40.96 -21.23
C SER A 673 5.45 -39.47 -21.01
N LEU A 674 5.18 -38.62 -22.01
CA LEU A 674 5.20 -37.16 -21.90
C LEU A 674 4.16 -36.67 -20.88
N GLY A 675 2.92 -37.14 -20.98
CA GLY A 675 1.87 -36.79 -20.03
C GLY A 675 2.19 -37.21 -18.60
N LEU A 676 2.74 -38.42 -18.42
CA LEU A 676 3.21 -38.90 -17.11
C LEU A 676 4.47 -38.19 -16.64
N ALA A 677 5.28 -37.63 -17.53
CA ALA A 677 6.45 -36.81 -17.22
C ALA A 677 6.09 -35.37 -16.86
N ASN A 678 4.84 -34.96 -17.10
CA ASN A 678 4.47 -33.56 -17.15
C ASN A 678 5.32 -32.77 -18.16
N CYS A 679 5.58 -33.38 -19.32
CA CYS A 679 6.31 -32.78 -20.44
C CYS A 679 5.40 -32.61 -21.66
N VAL A 680 5.79 -31.71 -22.57
CA VAL A 680 5.22 -31.54 -23.91
C VAL A 680 6.27 -31.89 -24.96
N ASP A 681 5.82 -32.33 -26.14
CA ASP A 681 6.72 -32.70 -27.23
C ASP A 681 7.45 -31.47 -27.77
N GLY A 682 8.73 -31.63 -28.08
CA GLY A 682 9.57 -30.54 -28.56
C GLY A 682 9.44 -30.28 -30.05
N SER A 683 10.07 -29.20 -30.51
CA SER A 683 10.03 -28.74 -31.91
C SER A 683 10.28 -29.88 -32.90
N SER A 684 9.56 -29.84 -34.04
CA SER A 684 9.75 -30.77 -35.16
C SER A 684 11.14 -30.67 -35.78
N GLU A 685 11.87 -29.57 -35.52
CA GLU A 685 13.26 -29.40 -35.96
C GLU A 685 14.23 -30.40 -35.31
N ASN A 686 13.89 -30.94 -34.14
CA ASN A 686 14.62 -32.07 -33.60
C ASN A 686 14.33 -33.30 -34.47
N LYS A 687 15.27 -33.64 -35.36
CA LYS A 687 15.16 -34.78 -36.30
C LYS A 687 15.12 -36.16 -35.64
N GLY A 688 15.14 -36.24 -34.31
CA GLY A 688 15.03 -37.48 -33.56
C GLY A 688 13.69 -38.17 -33.82
N SER A 689 13.76 -39.45 -34.18
CA SER A 689 12.58 -40.30 -34.30
C SER A 689 11.82 -40.40 -32.98
N THR A 690 10.52 -40.67 -33.02
CA THR A 690 9.70 -40.89 -31.81
C THR A 690 10.29 -41.95 -30.87
N SER A 691 11.00 -42.94 -31.42
CA SER A 691 11.70 -43.97 -30.65
C SER A 691 12.88 -43.41 -29.85
N GLU A 692 13.64 -42.49 -30.44
CA GLU A 692 14.77 -41.82 -29.79
C GLU A 692 14.28 -40.82 -28.74
N ARG A 693 13.22 -40.05 -29.05
CA ARG A 693 12.59 -39.13 -28.10
C ARG A 693 12.04 -39.86 -26.87
N LEU A 694 11.33 -40.98 -27.09
CA LEU A 694 10.85 -41.83 -26.00
C LEU A 694 11.99 -42.40 -25.15
N LYS A 695 13.08 -42.83 -25.78
CA LYS A 695 14.26 -43.32 -25.05
C LYS A 695 14.89 -42.21 -24.21
N ALA A 696 15.08 -41.01 -24.78
CA ALA A 696 15.63 -39.87 -24.07
C ALA A 696 14.77 -39.47 -22.86
N LEU A 697 13.44 -39.52 -22.99
CA LEU A 697 12.51 -39.26 -21.89
C LEU A 697 12.59 -40.33 -20.80
N ALA A 698 12.68 -41.60 -21.19
CA ALA A 698 12.84 -42.71 -20.27
C ALA A 698 14.17 -42.64 -19.52
N ASP A 699 15.26 -42.33 -20.22
CA ASP A 699 16.59 -42.13 -19.63
C ASP A 699 16.56 -40.94 -18.65
N ARG A 700 15.81 -39.86 -18.95
CA ARG A 700 15.64 -38.68 -18.05
C ARG A 700 15.00 -39.11 -16.75
N HIS A 701 13.86 -39.77 -16.84
CA HIS A 701 13.15 -40.29 -15.66
C HIS A 701 13.98 -41.29 -14.87
N GLY A 702 14.69 -42.19 -15.56
CA GLY A 702 15.58 -43.16 -14.91
C GLY A 702 16.64 -42.46 -14.07
N ALA A 703 17.31 -41.45 -14.64
CA ALA A 703 18.35 -40.68 -13.97
C ALA A 703 17.84 -40.00 -12.69
N PHE A 704 16.71 -39.30 -12.76
CA PHE A 704 16.13 -38.64 -11.60
C PHE A 704 15.65 -39.62 -10.53
N ARG A 705 14.96 -40.70 -10.94
CA ARG A 705 14.44 -41.70 -9.99
C ARG A 705 15.53 -42.38 -9.18
N GLN A 706 16.65 -42.70 -9.83
CA GLN A 706 17.76 -43.42 -9.22
C GLN A 706 18.79 -42.47 -8.59
N ALA A 707 18.59 -41.15 -8.67
CA ALA A 707 19.64 -40.15 -8.46
C ALA A 707 20.94 -40.51 -9.21
N SER A 708 20.82 -41.25 -10.32
CA SER A 708 21.93 -41.84 -11.08
C SER A 708 22.39 -40.83 -12.11
N PHE A 709 22.81 -39.69 -11.61
CA PHE A 709 23.41 -38.66 -12.40
C PHE A 709 24.84 -39.11 -12.71
N LEU A 710 25.07 -39.62 -13.92
CA LEU A 710 26.42 -39.86 -14.38
C LEU A 710 27.12 -38.50 -14.43
N LEU A 711 27.96 -38.25 -13.43
CA LEU A 711 28.98 -37.23 -13.49
C LEU A 711 29.84 -37.53 -14.71
N LYS A 712 29.52 -36.89 -15.84
CA LYS A 712 30.54 -36.69 -16.86
C LYS A 712 31.38 -35.54 -16.34
N ASP A 713 32.68 -35.77 -16.19
CA ASP A 713 33.68 -34.87 -15.61
C ASP A 713 33.88 -33.59 -16.44
N LYS A 714 32.82 -32.84 -16.74
CA LYS A 714 32.94 -31.48 -17.27
C LYS A 714 33.00 -30.54 -16.08
N VAL A 715 34.14 -30.57 -15.38
CA VAL A 715 34.47 -29.56 -14.38
C VAL A 715 34.61 -28.23 -15.10
N ILE A 716 33.72 -27.30 -14.80
CA ILE A 716 33.84 -25.93 -15.30
C ILE A 716 34.65 -25.17 -14.26
N TYR A 717 35.94 -24.98 -14.57
CA TYR A 717 36.76 -24.05 -13.81
C TYR A 717 36.24 -22.65 -14.09
N LEU A 718 35.58 -22.06 -13.09
CA LEU A 718 35.32 -20.64 -13.08
C LEU A 718 36.62 -19.96 -12.60
N PRO A 719 37.15 -18.96 -13.32
CA PRO A 719 38.37 -18.25 -12.94
C PRO A 719 38.20 -17.36 -11.68
N CYS A 720 37.14 -17.57 -10.89
CA CYS A 720 36.87 -16.79 -9.70
C CYS A 720 37.78 -17.25 -8.55
N ILE A 721 38.62 -16.32 -8.09
CA ILE A 721 39.23 -16.39 -6.77
C ILE A 721 38.07 -16.56 -5.76
N PRO A 722 38.17 -17.49 -4.78
CA PRO A 722 37.19 -17.62 -3.72
C PRO A 722 36.81 -16.25 -3.13
N GLY A 723 35.52 -15.89 -3.17
CA GLY A 723 35.00 -14.58 -2.72
C GLY A 723 34.66 -13.56 -3.82
N LEU A 724 34.98 -13.81 -5.10
CA LEU A 724 34.66 -12.90 -6.22
C LEU A 724 33.37 -13.24 -6.99
N LEU A 725 32.90 -14.49 -6.94
CA LEU A 725 31.62 -14.86 -7.57
C LEU A 725 30.49 -14.26 -6.75
N ARG A 726 29.71 -13.36 -7.34
CA ARG A 726 28.63 -12.62 -6.66
C ARG A 726 27.28 -13.22 -6.97
N HIS A 727 27.00 -13.39 -8.26
CA HIS A 727 25.73 -13.92 -8.73
C HIS A 727 25.96 -14.95 -9.83
N TRP A 728 25.06 -15.91 -9.92
CA TRP A 728 25.02 -16.84 -11.03
C TRP A 728 23.57 -17.24 -11.28
N ASP A 729 23.27 -17.62 -12.52
CA ASP A 729 21.99 -18.21 -12.90
C ASP A 729 22.25 -19.31 -13.93
N CYS A 730 21.44 -20.35 -13.92
CA CYS A 730 21.52 -21.43 -14.88
C CYS A 730 20.15 -21.82 -15.40
N GLN A 731 19.90 -21.51 -16.66
CA GLN A 731 18.65 -21.79 -17.36
C GLN A 731 18.97 -22.29 -18.76
N GLY A 732 18.11 -23.15 -19.31
CA GLY A 732 18.25 -23.54 -20.71
C GLY A 732 19.52 -24.36 -21.07
N GLY A 733 20.41 -24.65 -20.11
CA GLY A 733 21.74 -25.23 -20.38
C GLY A 733 22.85 -24.21 -20.56
N LEU A 734 22.54 -22.94 -20.27
CA LEU A 734 23.50 -21.85 -20.14
C LEU A 734 23.70 -21.59 -18.65
N LEU A 735 24.96 -21.46 -18.25
CA LEU A 735 25.38 -20.94 -16.96
C LEU A 735 25.89 -19.53 -17.21
N VAL A 736 25.35 -18.57 -16.47
CA VAL A 736 25.83 -17.20 -16.45
C VAL A 736 26.43 -16.96 -15.07
N CYS A 737 27.67 -16.48 -15.02
CA CYS A 737 28.37 -16.16 -13.79
C CYS A 737 28.76 -14.70 -13.81
N ALA A 738 28.39 -13.95 -12.77
CA ALA A 738 28.71 -12.56 -12.58
C ALA A 738 29.72 -12.41 -11.44
N TYR A 739 30.80 -11.70 -11.69
CA TYR A 739 31.90 -11.52 -10.75
C TYR A 739 32.54 -10.14 -10.91
N ARG A 740 33.25 -9.71 -9.88
CA ARG A 740 34.03 -8.46 -9.91
C ARG A 740 35.44 -8.74 -10.40
N SER A 741 35.92 -7.96 -11.36
CA SER A 741 37.28 -8.07 -11.89
C SER A 741 38.32 -7.87 -10.76
N PRO A 742 39.35 -8.73 -10.67
CA PRO A 742 40.41 -8.61 -9.66
C PRO A 742 41.24 -7.35 -9.92
N GLY A 743 41.13 -6.35 -9.04
CA GLY A 743 41.83 -5.07 -9.18
C GLY A 743 41.45 -4.00 -8.15
N GLN A 744 40.31 -4.16 -7.47
CA GLN A 744 39.89 -3.34 -6.34
C GLN A 744 39.83 -4.23 -5.09
N GLY A 745 40.43 -3.80 -3.98
CA GLY A 745 40.54 -4.60 -2.77
C GLY A 745 39.17 -5.06 -2.23
N PRO A 746 39.09 -6.25 -1.62
CA PRO A 746 37.84 -6.79 -1.11
C PRO A 746 37.38 -5.99 0.12
N ASP A 747 36.42 -5.08 -0.06
CA ASP A 747 35.65 -4.56 1.06
C ASP A 747 34.55 -5.57 1.44
N LEU A 748 34.74 -6.27 2.56
CA LEU A 748 33.95 -7.46 2.91
C LEU A 748 32.55 -7.16 3.47
N ARG A 749 32.07 -5.91 3.47
CA ARG A 749 30.92 -5.51 4.32
C ARG A 749 29.58 -5.29 3.62
N GLU A 750 29.48 -5.31 2.30
CA GLU A 750 28.21 -5.04 1.58
C GLU A 750 28.07 -5.91 0.32
N PRO A 751 26.84 -6.15 -0.20
CA PRO A 751 26.64 -6.82 -1.49
C PRO A 751 27.35 -6.02 -2.58
N GLN A 752 28.53 -6.48 -2.97
CA GLN A 752 29.34 -5.75 -3.94
C GLN A 752 28.78 -5.94 -5.35
N PRO A 753 28.73 -4.87 -6.16
CA PRO A 753 28.38 -4.98 -7.56
C PRO A 753 29.41 -5.84 -8.33
N PHE A 754 28.98 -6.33 -9.49
CA PHE A 754 29.83 -7.01 -10.46
C PHE A 754 30.02 -6.17 -11.72
N ASP A 755 31.19 -6.27 -12.34
CA ASP A 755 31.53 -5.57 -13.58
C ASP A 755 31.81 -6.54 -14.75
N SER A 756 31.73 -7.85 -14.50
CA SER A 756 32.13 -8.89 -15.43
C SER A 756 31.14 -10.05 -15.43
N ILE A 757 30.87 -10.59 -16.62
CA ILE A 757 29.97 -11.73 -16.79
C ILE A 757 30.58 -12.79 -17.73
N ASP A 758 30.41 -14.06 -17.36
CA ASP A 758 30.78 -15.24 -18.13
C ASP A 758 29.52 -16.00 -18.52
N VAL A 759 29.27 -16.16 -19.81
CA VAL A 759 28.19 -17.02 -20.33
C VAL A 759 28.80 -18.31 -20.87
N LYS A 760 28.41 -19.45 -20.31
CA LYS A 760 28.97 -20.77 -20.64
C LYS A 760 27.86 -21.77 -20.93
N TYR A 761 27.92 -22.42 -22.09
CA TYR A 761 27.05 -23.56 -22.37
C TYR A 761 27.53 -24.83 -21.66
N ILE A 762 26.69 -25.33 -20.75
CA ILE A 762 26.98 -26.47 -19.88
C ILE A 762 26.27 -27.76 -20.34
N GLY A 763 25.51 -27.70 -21.44
CA GLY A 763 24.79 -28.87 -21.95
C GLY A 763 25.71 -29.99 -22.45
N SER A 764 25.27 -31.23 -22.24
CA SER A 764 26.08 -32.45 -22.43
C SER A 764 25.90 -33.15 -23.78
N HIS A 765 24.97 -32.69 -24.63
CA HIS A 765 24.63 -33.36 -25.89
C HIS A 765 24.44 -32.36 -27.05
N GLY A 766 25.27 -32.49 -28.09
CA GLY A 766 25.23 -31.68 -29.32
C GLY A 766 26.60 -31.11 -29.68
N LYS A 767 26.81 -30.70 -30.95
CA LYS A 767 27.91 -29.78 -31.29
C LYS A 767 27.74 -28.57 -30.38
N GLN A 768 28.77 -28.21 -29.59
CA GLN A 768 28.68 -27.06 -28.70
C GLN A 768 28.10 -25.87 -29.47
N PRO A 769 27.00 -25.25 -29.03
CA PRO A 769 26.62 -23.97 -29.58
C PRO A 769 27.80 -23.00 -29.37
N PRO A 770 28.03 -22.06 -30.30
CA PRO A 770 29.15 -21.11 -30.22
C PRO A 770 29.03 -20.10 -29.07
N VAL A 771 28.05 -20.25 -28.18
CA VAL A 771 27.74 -19.30 -27.12
C VAL A 771 28.58 -19.62 -25.90
N GLN A 772 29.82 -19.15 -25.99
CA GLN A 772 30.70 -18.98 -24.85
C GLN A 772 31.39 -17.63 -25.04
N TRP A 773 31.07 -16.68 -24.16
CA TRP A 773 31.70 -15.38 -24.17
C TRP A 773 31.83 -14.87 -22.74
N SER A 774 32.82 -14.01 -22.57
CA SER A 774 33.04 -13.25 -21.34
C SER A 774 33.07 -11.78 -21.74
N ALA A 775 32.36 -10.93 -21.01
CA ALA A 775 32.43 -9.49 -21.23
C ALA A 775 32.64 -8.75 -19.93
N ARG A 776 33.44 -7.69 -20.03
CA ARG A 776 33.47 -6.65 -19.02
C ARG A 776 32.40 -5.62 -19.39
N LEU A 777 31.47 -5.38 -18.47
CA LEU A 777 30.27 -4.59 -18.70
C LEU A 777 30.56 -3.08 -18.66
N GLY A 778 31.71 -2.68 -18.10
CA GLY A 778 32.18 -1.30 -18.03
C GLY A 778 31.52 -0.45 -16.94
N GLU A 779 30.46 -0.98 -16.33
CA GLU A 779 29.63 -0.40 -15.28
C GLU A 779 29.46 -1.45 -14.17
N ASP A 780 29.15 -1.00 -12.96
CA ASP A 780 28.89 -1.84 -11.80
C ASP A 780 27.40 -2.23 -11.78
N TRP A 781 27.11 -3.51 -11.69
CA TRP A 781 25.74 -4.05 -11.71
C TRP A 781 25.46 -4.81 -10.42
N SER A 782 24.24 -4.70 -9.90
CA SER A 782 23.89 -5.36 -8.65
C SER A 782 23.48 -6.81 -8.90
N ARG A 783 22.62 -7.06 -9.90
CA ARG A 783 22.10 -8.41 -10.18
C ARG A 783 21.78 -8.59 -11.68
N PHE A 784 21.49 -9.83 -12.07
CA PHE A 784 21.03 -10.15 -13.42
C PHE A 784 20.03 -11.30 -13.42
N SER A 785 19.26 -11.40 -14.51
CA SER A 785 18.36 -12.51 -14.83
C SER A 785 18.46 -12.80 -16.33
N MET A 786 18.11 -14.01 -16.75
CA MET A 786 18.15 -14.37 -18.17
C MET A 786 16.92 -15.17 -18.60
N ASP A 787 16.63 -15.11 -19.90
CA ASP A 787 15.70 -16.00 -20.57
C ASP A 787 16.35 -16.50 -21.88
N PRO A 788 16.97 -17.69 -21.85
CA PRO A 788 17.59 -18.30 -23.02
C PRO A 788 16.64 -18.53 -24.20
N SER A 789 15.33 -18.66 -23.94
CA SER A 789 14.36 -18.82 -25.03
C SER A 789 14.29 -17.55 -25.88
N GLN A 790 14.47 -16.38 -25.27
CA GLN A 790 14.41 -15.09 -25.97
C GLN A 790 15.77 -14.57 -26.39
N ASP A 791 16.85 -15.31 -26.14
CA ASP A 791 18.22 -14.82 -26.23
C ASP A 791 18.43 -13.55 -25.38
N LEU A 792 17.79 -13.48 -24.21
CA LEU A 792 17.72 -12.28 -23.39
C LEU A 792 18.53 -12.43 -22.09
N LEU A 793 19.36 -11.42 -21.81
CA LEU A 793 20.04 -11.20 -20.54
C LEU A 793 19.64 -9.81 -20.04
N VAL A 794 19.13 -9.72 -18.82
CA VAL A 794 18.71 -8.47 -18.18
C VAL A 794 19.64 -8.20 -17.02
N LEU A 795 20.36 -7.09 -17.09
CA LEU A 795 21.18 -6.57 -16.00
C LEU A 795 20.42 -5.43 -15.32
N TRP A 796 20.53 -5.31 -14.01
CA TRP A 796 20.03 -4.12 -13.31
C TRP A 796 20.98 -3.65 -12.22
N GLU A 797 21.07 -2.33 -12.10
CA GLU A 797 21.86 -1.62 -11.12
C GLU A 797 20.92 -1.14 -10.02
N GLU A 798 21.18 -1.57 -8.79
CA GLU A 798 20.51 -1.01 -7.62
C GLU A 798 21.09 0.37 -7.39
N SER A 799 20.21 1.38 -7.44
CA SER A 799 20.63 2.77 -7.59
C SER A 799 21.64 3.21 -6.54
N THR A 800 22.74 3.82 -6.97
CA THR A 800 23.50 4.71 -6.09
C THR A 800 22.68 5.98 -5.92
N VAL A 801 22.36 6.36 -4.68
CA VAL A 801 21.62 7.59 -4.37
C VAL A 801 22.31 8.80 -5.03
N TRP A 802 21.80 9.24 -6.18
CA TRP A 802 22.26 10.44 -6.85
C TRP A 802 21.64 11.65 -6.15
N HIS A 803 22.40 12.27 -5.25
CA HIS A 803 22.05 13.60 -4.74
C HIS A 803 22.13 14.61 -5.89
N ILE A 804 21.00 14.86 -6.56
CA ILE A 804 20.88 15.96 -7.51
C ILE A 804 20.78 17.25 -6.68
N PRO A 805 21.82 18.11 -6.65
CA PRO A 805 21.92 19.22 -5.69
C PRO A 805 20.82 20.29 -5.83
N CYS A 806 20.02 20.22 -6.91
CA CYS A 806 19.04 21.23 -7.30
C CYS A 806 17.58 20.77 -7.23
N THR A 807 17.28 19.48 -7.00
CA THR A 807 15.87 19.00 -6.91
C THR A 807 15.49 18.45 -5.54
N ASN A 808 16.43 18.18 -4.62
CA ASN A 808 16.15 17.61 -3.29
C ASN A 808 15.25 16.34 -3.33
N VAL A 809 15.18 15.70 -4.50
CA VAL A 809 14.59 14.39 -4.71
C VAL A 809 15.77 13.49 -5.02
N ASP A 810 16.08 12.59 -4.10
CA ASP A 810 16.96 11.47 -4.37
C ASP A 810 16.22 10.57 -5.35
N LEU A 811 16.36 10.82 -6.65
CA LEU A 811 15.82 9.91 -7.66
C LEU A 811 16.74 8.70 -7.70
N GLU A 812 16.31 7.62 -7.07
CA GLU A 812 16.91 6.31 -7.26
C GLU A 812 16.52 5.79 -8.64
N LEU A 813 17.23 6.26 -9.67
CA LEU A 813 17.17 5.68 -11.00
C LEU A 813 17.89 4.33 -10.94
N SER A 814 17.15 3.25 -11.13
CA SER A 814 17.76 1.95 -11.39
C SER A 814 17.90 1.79 -12.89
N SER A 815 19.14 1.58 -13.35
CA SER A 815 19.41 1.33 -14.75
C SER A 815 19.10 -0.13 -15.05
N VAL A 816 18.45 -0.39 -16.20
CA VAL A 816 18.19 -1.76 -16.67
C VAL A 816 18.71 -1.90 -18.09
N LYS A 817 19.51 -2.94 -18.31
CA LYS A 817 20.17 -3.18 -19.60
C LYS A 817 19.78 -4.53 -20.16
N PHE A 818 19.30 -4.50 -21.40
CA PHE A 818 18.90 -5.68 -22.15
C PHE A 818 20.00 -6.06 -23.12
N LEU A 819 20.58 -7.24 -22.94
CA LEU A 819 21.63 -7.79 -23.78
C LEU A 819 21.18 -9.08 -24.45
N HIS A 820 21.77 -9.38 -25.60
CA HIS A 820 21.72 -10.67 -26.23
C HIS A 820 22.52 -11.67 -25.39
N LEU A 821 21.89 -12.76 -25.00
CA LEU A 821 22.57 -13.83 -24.24
C LEU A 821 23.65 -14.53 -25.10
N SER A 822 23.49 -14.51 -26.43
CA SER A 822 24.37 -15.16 -27.39
C SER A 822 25.72 -14.47 -27.60
N ASP A 823 25.77 -13.14 -27.51
CA ASP A 823 26.97 -12.35 -27.83
C ASP A 823 27.22 -11.13 -26.92
N GLY A 824 26.33 -10.85 -25.97
CA GLY A 824 26.43 -9.72 -25.04
C GLY A 824 26.13 -8.35 -25.67
N THR A 825 25.70 -8.28 -26.93
CA THR A 825 25.33 -7.02 -27.59
C THR A 825 23.96 -6.51 -27.13
N PRO A 826 23.64 -5.21 -27.24
CA PRO A 826 22.31 -4.71 -26.87
C PRO A 826 21.16 -5.44 -27.59
N HIS A 827 20.14 -5.83 -26.84
CA HIS A 827 19.05 -6.65 -27.36
C HIS A 827 18.15 -5.85 -28.31
N LYS A 828 18.05 -6.27 -29.58
CA LYS A 828 17.39 -5.47 -30.64
C LYS A 828 15.89 -5.24 -30.45
N ARG A 829 15.20 -6.14 -29.73
CA ARG A 829 13.76 -6.01 -29.41
C ARG A 829 13.50 -5.08 -28.22
N ALA A 830 14.52 -4.71 -27.46
CA ALA A 830 14.32 -3.90 -26.27
C ALA A 830 13.92 -2.48 -26.67
N CYS A 831 12.86 -1.98 -26.03
CA CYS A 831 12.43 -0.60 -26.23
C CYS A 831 13.54 0.34 -25.74
N PRO A 832 14.03 1.29 -26.58
CA PRO A 832 15.08 2.22 -26.19
C PRO A 832 14.72 3.06 -24.95
N ASP A 833 13.42 3.27 -24.72
CA ASP A 833 12.89 4.10 -23.63
C ASP A 833 12.89 3.37 -22.27
N VAL A 834 13.21 2.06 -22.23
CA VAL A 834 13.23 1.25 -20.98
C VAL A 834 14.60 1.24 -20.31
N LYS A 835 15.58 1.99 -20.85
CA LYS A 835 16.95 2.04 -20.30
C LYS A 835 17.01 2.59 -18.87
N ASP A 836 16.14 3.55 -18.57
CA ASP A 836 16.08 4.22 -17.28
C ASP A 836 14.69 3.97 -16.67
N ILE A 837 14.61 2.98 -15.79
CA ILE A 837 13.38 2.73 -15.04
C ILE A 837 13.46 3.54 -13.75
N GLU A 838 12.65 4.60 -13.70
CA GLU A 838 12.39 5.34 -12.48
C GLU A 838 11.71 4.40 -11.45
N LEU A 839 12.49 3.90 -10.49
CA LEU A 839 11.96 3.25 -9.30
C LEU A 839 11.63 4.32 -8.24
N PRO A 840 10.57 4.14 -7.44
CA PRO A 840 10.33 5.02 -6.31
C PRO A 840 11.42 4.88 -5.26
N ILE A 841 11.83 6.04 -4.78
CA ILE A 841 12.89 6.31 -3.81
C ILE A 841 12.81 5.36 -2.59
N HIS A 842 13.95 4.73 -2.26
CA HIS A 842 14.19 3.83 -1.13
C HIS A 842 13.51 2.47 -1.25
N SER A 843 13.58 1.82 -2.41
CA SER A 843 12.96 0.50 -2.59
C SER A 843 13.98 -0.50 -3.11
N ASP A 844 14.53 -1.31 -2.21
CA ASP A 844 15.48 -2.37 -2.56
C ASP A 844 14.80 -3.35 -3.52
N CYS A 845 15.41 -3.59 -4.68
CA CYS A 845 14.88 -4.50 -5.68
C CYS A 845 15.28 -5.92 -5.28
N ASN A 846 14.35 -6.64 -4.65
CA ASN A 846 14.60 -7.96 -4.11
C ASN A 846 14.74 -9.01 -5.21
N GLU A 847 13.94 -8.90 -6.28
CA GLU A 847 13.89 -9.91 -7.34
C GLU A 847 13.47 -9.33 -8.70
N LEU A 848 14.13 -9.80 -9.78
CA LEU A 848 13.76 -9.56 -11.17
C LEU A 848 13.36 -10.87 -11.84
N GLN A 849 12.19 -10.88 -12.48
CA GLN A 849 11.65 -12.05 -13.17
C GLN A 849 11.34 -11.72 -14.62
N ILE A 850 11.66 -12.66 -15.53
CA ILE A 850 11.38 -12.53 -16.96
C ILE A 850 10.31 -13.56 -17.35
N ARG A 851 9.20 -13.08 -17.93
CA ARG A 851 8.12 -13.91 -18.48
C ARG A 851 7.65 -13.32 -19.80
N GLY A 852 8.17 -13.88 -20.89
CA GLY A 852 7.78 -13.40 -22.21
C GLY A 852 8.24 -11.97 -22.46
N PRO A 853 7.36 -11.09 -22.98
CA PRO A 853 7.69 -9.66 -23.11
C PRO A 853 7.67 -8.94 -21.76
N LEU A 854 7.25 -9.57 -20.66
CA LEU A 854 7.11 -8.94 -19.36
C LEU A 854 8.32 -9.17 -18.45
N ILE A 855 8.65 -8.14 -17.69
CA ILE A 855 9.59 -8.17 -16.57
C ILE A 855 8.84 -7.74 -15.32
N GLY A 856 8.94 -8.55 -14.27
CA GLY A 856 8.46 -8.21 -12.93
C GLY A 856 9.64 -7.79 -12.07
N LEU A 857 9.57 -6.59 -11.50
CA LEU A 857 10.50 -6.09 -10.49
C LEU A 857 9.76 -6.04 -9.15
N SER A 858 10.17 -6.88 -8.20
CA SER A 858 9.61 -6.87 -6.85
C SER A 858 10.47 -5.97 -5.96
N THR A 859 9.88 -4.89 -5.47
CA THR A 859 10.49 -4.02 -4.46
C THR A 859 9.88 -4.30 -3.08
N ASP A 860 10.37 -3.67 -2.03
CA ASP A 860 9.79 -3.80 -0.69
C ASP A 860 8.40 -3.13 -0.54
N LYS A 861 8.03 -2.20 -1.44
CA LYS A 861 6.77 -1.42 -1.40
C LYS A 861 5.77 -1.76 -2.49
N GLN A 862 6.26 -2.18 -3.65
CA GLN A 862 5.44 -2.36 -4.85
C GLN A 862 6.04 -3.40 -5.80
N MET A 863 5.19 -3.93 -6.69
CA MET A 863 5.64 -4.72 -7.82
C MET A 863 5.46 -3.92 -9.11
N ILE A 864 6.52 -3.79 -9.90
CA ILE A 864 6.48 -3.11 -11.19
C ILE A 864 6.52 -4.16 -12.30
N ILE A 865 5.55 -4.12 -13.19
CA ILE A 865 5.50 -4.98 -14.37
C ILE A 865 5.79 -4.10 -15.60
N ILE A 866 6.74 -4.52 -16.41
CA ILE A 866 7.23 -3.76 -17.55
C ILE A 866 7.26 -4.66 -18.77
N ASP A 867 6.65 -4.22 -19.87
CA ASP A 867 6.87 -4.81 -21.17
C ASP A 867 8.20 -4.26 -21.71
N TRP A 868 9.24 -5.07 -21.67
CA TRP A 868 10.58 -4.61 -22.07
C TRP A 868 10.70 -4.38 -23.58
N THR A 869 9.74 -4.84 -24.37
CA THR A 869 9.70 -4.65 -25.82
C THR A 869 8.95 -3.39 -26.24
N THR A 870 7.97 -2.93 -25.46
CA THR A 870 7.17 -1.75 -25.79
C THR A 870 7.39 -0.57 -24.84
N GLY A 871 7.90 -0.82 -23.64
CA GLY A 871 8.03 0.16 -22.56
C GLY A 871 6.74 0.43 -21.79
N ALA A 872 5.66 -0.29 -22.09
CA ALA A 872 4.45 -0.23 -21.27
C ALA A 872 4.79 -0.68 -19.83
N LYS A 873 4.32 0.06 -18.84
CA LYS A 873 4.59 -0.24 -17.42
C LYS A 873 3.33 -0.11 -16.58
N GLU A 874 3.26 -0.92 -15.54
CA GLU A 874 2.25 -0.83 -14.50
C GLU A 874 2.91 -1.04 -13.14
N SER A 875 2.57 -0.19 -12.17
CA SER A 875 2.94 -0.40 -10.79
C SER A 875 1.73 -0.90 -10.03
N LEU A 876 1.90 -2.04 -9.36
CA LEU A 876 0.96 -2.53 -8.38
C LEU A 876 1.42 -2.02 -7.01
N ASP A 877 0.72 -1.03 -6.46
CA ASP A 877 0.94 -0.58 -5.08
C ASP A 877 0.48 -1.69 -4.13
N MET A 878 1.37 -2.14 -3.25
CA MET A 878 1.09 -3.33 -2.43
C MET A 878 1.04 -3.06 -0.92
N TRP A 879 0.90 -1.79 -0.52
CA TRP A 879 0.68 -1.36 0.87
C TRP A 879 -0.65 -1.88 1.47
N PRO A 880 -0.75 -2.15 2.78
CA PRO A 880 0.14 -1.73 3.89
C PRO A 880 1.22 -2.74 4.32
N THR A 881 1.16 -3.98 3.87
CA THR A 881 2.17 -4.99 4.18
C THR A 881 3.22 -5.01 3.07
N LYS A 882 4.51 -5.10 3.38
CA LYS A 882 5.51 -5.52 2.37
C LYS A 882 4.95 -6.74 1.64
N THR A 883 5.13 -6.88 0.33
CA THR A 883 4.61 -8.02 -0.43
C THR A 883 5.64 -8.50 -1.44
N ASN A 884 5.68 -9.80 -1.67
CA ASN A 884 6.53 -10.42 -2.68
C ASN A 884 5.64 -10.88 -3.84
N GLY A 885 6.00 -10.51 -5.06
CA GLY A 885 5.24 -10.80 -6.27
C GLY A 885 5.99 -11.72 -7.23
N PHE A 886 5.26 -12.61 -7.90
CA PHE A 886 5.80 -13.61 -8.81
C PHE A 886 4.95 -13.81 -10.06
N LEU A 887 5.52 -13.56 -11.25
CA LEU A 887 4.88 -13.80 -12.54
C LEU A 887 4.91 -15.30 -12.87
N LEU A 888 3.75 -15.97 -12.72
CA LEU A 888 3.56 -17.37 -13.13
C LEU A 888 3.55 -17.51 -14.65
N SER A 889 2.99 -16.54 -15.36
CA SER A 889 2.92 -16.47 -16.81
C SER A 889 2.78 -15.01 -17.28
N GLU A 890 2.70 -14.80 -18.59
CA GLU A 890 2.44 -13.46 -19.18
C GLU A 890 1.08 -12.87 -18.79
N ASN A 891 0.15 -13.72 -18.32
CA ASN A 891 -1.22 -13.34 -17.98
C ASN A 891 -1.60 -13.60 -16.52
N CYS A 892 -0.68 -14.13 -15.70
CA CYS A 892 -0.97 -14.52 -14.32
C CYS A 892 0.17 -14.06 -13.41
N LEU A 893 -0.17 -13.14 -12.50
CA LEU A 893 0.68 -12.68 -11.42
C LEU A 893 0.16 -13.23 -10.09
N VAL A 894 1.07 -13.71 -9.26
CA VAL A 894 0.78 -14.10 -7.88
C VAL A 894 1.51 -13.16 -6.93
N ALA A 895 0.86 -12.75 -5.84
CA ALA A 895 1.42 -11.89 -4.82
C ALA A 895 1.12 -12.43 -3.42
N VAL A 896 2.05 -12.26 -2.50
CA VAL A 896 1.87 -12.62 -1.08
C VAL A 896 2.24 -11.44 -0.17
N PRO A 897 1.50 -11.22 0.93
CA PRO A 897 1.93 -10.31 1.99
C PRO A 897 3.14 -10.90 2.73
N ILE A 898 4.25 -10.17 2.75
CA ILE A 898 5.53 -10.53 3.36
C ILE A 898 5.36 -10.66 4.86
N ARG A 899 4.73 -9.72 5.59
CA ARG A 899 4.69 -9.82 7.07
C ARG A 899 3.30 -9.56 7.63
N MET A 900 2.85 -10.47 8.49
CA MET A 900 1.60 -10.34 9.23
C MET A 900 1.91 -10.38 10.73
N ARG A 901 1.57 -9.30 11.46
CA ARG A 901 1.69 -9.28 12.92
C ARG A 901 0.31 -9.54 13.54
N PRO A 902 0.20 -10.38 14.57
CA PRO A 902 -0.98 -10.54 15.41
C PRO A 902 -1.62 -9.23 15.88
N THR A 903 -0.81 -8.20 16.14
CA THR A 903 -1.28 -6.90 16.63
C THR A 903 -2.01 -6.06 15.58
N ASP A 904 -2.02 -6.45 14.30
CA ASP A 904 -2.78 -5.79 13.24
C ASP A 904 -4.28 -6.15 13.37
N SER A 905 -4.87 -5.79 14.51
CA SER A 905 -6.12 -6.32 15.08
C SER A 905 -7.40 -5.89 14.36
N ILE A 906 -7.33 -5.29 13.17
CA ILE A 906 -8.50 -4.68 12.51
C ILE A 906 -9.03 -5.56 11.37
N LEU A 907 -8.24 -6.49 10.90
CA LEU A 907 -8.68 -7.56 10.01
C LEU A 907 -7.97 -8.82 10.49
N GLN A 908 -8.71 -9.81 10.98
CA GLN A 908 -8.27 -11.21 11.02
C GLN A 908 -7.99 -11.63 9.58
N SER A 909 -6.87 -11.15 9.05
CA SER A 909 -6.51 -11.26 7.66
C SER A 909 -5.98 -12.67 7.51
N HIS A 910 -6.78 -13.57 6.93
CA HIS A 910 -6.29 -14.87 6.53
C HIS A 910 -5.04 -14.68 5.68
N VAL A 911 -3.98 -15.45 5.96
CA VAL A 911 -2.79 -15.49 5.11
C VAL A 911 -3.28 -15.98 3.75
N ALA A 912 -3.12 -15.17 2.70
CA ALA A 912 -3.65 -15.49 1.39
C ALA A 912 -2.64 -15.16 0.29
N ILE A 913 -2.76 -15.93 -0.79
CA ILE A 913 -2.06 -15.72 -2.04
C ILE A 913 -3.01 -14.96 -2.97
N ASP A 914 -2.67 -13.73 -3.29
CA ASP A 914 -3.43 -12.88 -4.18
C ASP A 914 -3.06 -13.20 -5.64
N VAL A 915 -4.06 -13.35 -6.50
CA VAL A 915 -3.88 -13.73 -7.90
C VAL A 915 -4.45 -12.64 -8.78
N TYR A 916 -3.62 -12.15 -9.69
CA TYR A 916 -3.95 -11.08 -10.63
C TYR A 916 -3.91 -11.62 -12.06
N ALA A 917 -4.94 -11.29 -12.83
CA ALA A 917 -4.89 -11.37 -14.28
C ALA A 917 -4.06 -10.19 -14.80
N VAL A 918 -3.10 -10.47 -15.68
CA VAL A 918 -2.27 -9.46 -16.34
C VAL A 918 -2.71 -9.35 -17.80
N GLU A 919 -3.19 -8.17 -18.17
CA GLU A 919 -3.63 -7.85 -19.52
C GLU A 919 -2.59 -6.92 -20.16
N ASN A 920 -1.83 -7.44 -21.13
CA ASN A 920 -0.88 -6.66 -21.90
C ASN A 920 -1.46 -6.34 -23.29
N THR A 921 -1.77 -5.07 -23.55
CA THR A 921 -2.28 -4.60 -24.86
C THR A 921 -1.15 -4.16 -25.81
N GLY A 922 0.11 -4.33 -25.41
CA GLY A 922 1.30 -3.78 -26.07
C GLY A 922 1.55 -2.31 -25.75
N THR A 923 0.49 -1.50 -25.60
CA THR A 923 0.60 -0.07 -25.24
C THR A 923 0.39 0.19 -23.75
N SER A 924 -0.25 -0.73 -23.04
CA SER A 924 -0.52 -0.64 -21.61
C SER A 924 -0.52 -2.02 -20.99
N ILE A 925 -0.14 -2.09 -19.73
CA ILE A 925 -0.31 -3.26 -18.89
C ILE A 925 -1.39 -2.91 -17.87
N LYS A 926 -2.30 -3.85 -17.65
CA LYS A 926 -3.32 -3.74 -16.62
C LYS A 926 -3.37 -5.02 -15.78
N THR A 927 -3.38 -4.87 -14.47
CA THR A 927 -3.49 -5.93 -13.50
C THR A 927 -4.85 -5.87 -12.83
N SER A 928 -5.48 -7.02 -12.66
CA SER A 928 -6.80 -7.13 -12.03
C SER A 928 -6.81 -8.29 -11.06
N LEU A 929 -7.07 -8.03 -9.77
CA LEU A 929 -7.21 -9.07 -8.76
C LEU A 929 -8.40 -9.98 -9.12
N VAL A 930 -8.12 -11.27 -9.37
CA VAL A 930 -9.13 -12.25 -9.79
C VAL A 930 -9.53 -13.20 -8.66
N ALA A 931 -8.59 -13.56 -7.79
CA ALA A 931 -8.84 -14.51 -6.71
C ALA A 931 -7.89 -14.31 -5.52
N LYS A 932 -8.33 -14.78 -4.35
CA LYS A 932 -7.51 -14.90 -3.14
C LYS A 932 -7.53 -16.35 -2.67
N PHE A 933 -6.38 -16.99 -2.65
CA PHE A 933 -6.20 -18.38 -2.22
C PHE A 933 -5.72 -18.41 -0.78
N GLU A 934 -6.60 -18.84 0.12
CA GLU A 934 -6.29 -18.82 1.55
C GLU A 934 -5.33 -19.95 1.93
N LEU A 935 -4.41 -19.65 2.82
CA LEU A 935 -3.57 -20.61 3.54
C LEU A 935 -4.20 -20.92 4.91
N PRO A 936 -3.74 -21.98 5.60
CA PRO A 936 -4.17 -22.28 6.97
C PRO A 936 -3.98 -21.06 7.89
N THR A 937 -4.92 -20.86 8.79
CA THR A 937 -5.00 -19.71 9.69
C THR A 937 -3.94 -19.85 10.78
N PRO A 938 -2.96 -18.92 10.89
CA PRO A 938 -2.03 -18.90 12.00
C PRO A 938 -2.78 -18.72 13.33
N ARG A 939 -2.27 -19.32 14.41
CA ARG A 939 -2.83 -19.08 15.73
C ARG A 939 -2.63 -17.61 16.16
N PRO A 940 -3.48 -17.08 17.05
CA PRO A 940 -3.48 -15.65 17.41
C PRO A 940 -2.17 -15.08 17.97
N HIS A 941 -1.20 -15.89 18.39
CA HIS A 941 0.09 -15.48 18.98
C HIS A 941 1.27 -15.81 18.06
N VAL A 942 1.00 -16.16 16.80
CA VAL A 942 2.01 -16.54 15.81
C VAL A 942 2.06 -15.47 14.73
N SER A 943 3.23 -14.90 14.52
CA SER A 943 3.52 -14.05 13.36
C SER A 943 3.95 -14.93 12.18
N ALA A 944 3.49 -14.55 10.98
CA ALA A 944 3.78 -15.27 9.74
C ALA A 944 4.50 -14.34 8.75
N LEU A 945 5.57 -14.85 8.15
CA LEU A 945 6.32 -14.23 7.07
C LEU A 945 6.27 -15.15 5.85
N LEU A 946 5.54 -14.72 4.81
CA LEU A 946 5.34 -15.50 3.59
C LEU A 946 6.17 -14.90 2.46
N THR A 947 7.08 -15.68 1.90
CA THR A 947 7.90 -15.31 0.75
C THR A 947 7.68 -16.28 -0.40
N ILE A 948 7.60 -15.77 -1.62
CA ILE A 948 7.62 -16.60 -2.81
C ILE A 948 9.08 -16.86 -3.17
N GLN A 949 9.45 -18.12 -3.35
CA GLN A 949 10.77 -18.46 -3.86
C GLN A 949 10.69 -18.91 -5.31
N ASN A 950 11.46 -18.23 -6.15
CA ASN A 950 11.59 -18.56 -7.55
C ASN A 950 12.57 -19.72 -7.73
N TYR A 951 12.03 -20.89 -8.02
CA TYR A 951 12.84 -22.04 -8.42
C TYR A 951 12.74 -22.33 -9.92
N SER A 952 11.98 -21.52 -10.68
CA SER A 952 11.63 -21.85 -12.06
C SER A 952 12.82 -21.71 -13.01
N SER A 953 13.38 -22.84 -13.44
CA SER A 953 14.49 -22.91 -14.39
C SER A 953 14.10 -22.85 -15.89
N GLU A 954 12.81 -22.76 -16.23
CA GLU A 954 12.37 -22.81 -17.64
C GLU A 954 11.45 -21.64 -18.03
N GLY A 955 11.88 -20.90 -19.05
CA GLY A 955 11.17 -19.77 -19.65
C GLY A 955 9.79 -20.18 -20.18
N GLY A 956 8.85 -19.23 -20.10
CA GLY A 956 7.44 -19.42 -20.44
C GLY A 956 7.17 -19.75 -21.92
N ARG A 957 5.88 -19.97 -22.22
CA ARG A 957 5.38 -20.20 -23.58
C ARG A 957 5.76 -19.04 -24.50
N HIS A 958 6.74 -19.23 -25.40
CA HIS A 958 6.78 -18.45 -26.63
C HIS A 958 5.98 -19.15 -27.71
N SER A 959 5.08 -18.39 -28.34
CA SER A 959 4.18 -18.83 -29.42
C SER A 959 4.88 -18.98 -30.77
N ASP A 960 6.18 -18.66 -30.88
CA ASP A 960 6.95 -18.81 -32.11
C ASP A 960 8.16 -19.76 -31.95
N PRO A 961 7.93 -21.08 -32.04
CA PRO A 961 8.99 -22.08 -32.00
C PRO A 961 10.04 -21.93 -33.11
N ALA A 962 9.78 -21.13 -34.16
CA ALA A 962 10.68 -20.98 -35.31
C ALA A 962 11.86 -20.01 -35.08
N SER A 963 11.86 -19.22 -34.01
CA SER A 963 12.92 -18.22 -33.75
C SER A 963 14.09 -18.71 -32.89
N HIS A 964 13.97 -19.90 -32.27
CA HIS A 964 14.88 -20.33 -31.21
C HIS A 964 16.11 -21.08 -31.73
N LYS A 965 17.25 -20.38 -31.85
CA LYS A 965 18.56 -21.02 -32.12
C LYS A 965 19.02 -22.00 -31.03
N PHE A 966 18.44 -21.94 -29.82
CA PHE A 966 18.92 -22.64 -28.64
C PHE A 966 18.21 -23.95 -28.29
N SER A 967 17.09 -24.32 -28.92
CA SER A 967 16.26 -25.43 -28.40
C SER A 967 15.65 -26.34 -29.46
N ALA A 968 16.49 -27.09 -30.17
CA ALA A 968 16.05 -28.37 -30.75
C ALA A 968 15.98 -29.46 -29.66
N ARG A 969 15.27 -29.23 -28.55
CA ARG A 969 15.07 -30.26 -27.51
C ARG A 969 13.98 -31.25 -27.95
N PRO A 970 14.10 -32.54 -27.61
CA PRO A 970 13.09 -33.54 -27.98
C PRO A 970 11.76 -33.34 -27.24
N PHE A 971 11.77 -32.73 -26.06
CA PHE A 971 10.62 -32.39 -25.22
C PHE A 971 11.02 -31.29 -24.22
N HIS A 972 10.04 -30.68 -23.55
CA HIS A 972 10.23 -29.70 -22.47
C HIS A 972 9.16 -29.89 -21.38
N ILE A 973 9.33 -29.29 -20.21
CA ILE A 973 8.32 -29.38 -19.15
C ILE A 973 7.05 -28.64 -19.59
N SER A 974 5.90 -29.22 -19.25
CA SER A 974 4.61 -28.59 -19.50
C SER A 974 4.43 -27.38 -18.58
N PRO A 975 4.10 -26.19 -19.12
CA PRO A 975 3.81 -25.01 -18.31
C PRO A 975 2.66 -25.24 -17.31
N ALA A 976 1.67 -26.04 -17.70
CA ALA A 976 0.52 -26.41 -16.86
C ALA A 976 0.89 -27.32 -15.67
N ALA A 977 2.10 -27.86 -15.68
CA ALA A 977 2.60 -28.75 -14.64
C ALA A 977 3.71 -28.12 -13.80
N GLN A 978 3.86 -26.80 -13.87
CA GLN A 978 4.75 -26.08 -12.99
C GLN A 978 4.24 -26.14 -11.55
N VAL A 979 5.21 -26.18 -10.64
CA VAL A 979 4.99 -25.87 -9.25
C VAL A 979 5.78 -24.61 -8.94
N PHE A 980 5.41 -23.88 -7.90
CA PHE A 980 6.26 -22.82 -7.36
C PHE A 980 6.38 -23.01 -5.85
N GLY A 981 7.47 -22.49 -5.32
CA GLY A 981 7.79 -22.57 -3.90
C GLY A 981 7.32 -21.34 -3.15
N LEU A 982 6.87 -21.60 -1.93
CA LEU A 982 6.62 -20.60 -0.91
C LEU A 982 7.44 -21.00 0.31
N VAL A 983 8.05 -20.02 0.97
CA VAL A 983 8.64 -20.20 2.28
C VAL A 983 7.81 -19.41 3.28
N LEU A 984 7.28 -20.14 4.26
CA LEU A 984 6.43 -19.62 5.31
C LEU A 984 7.18 -19.74 6.64
N GLU A 985 7.70 -18.61 7.11
CA GLU A 985 8.38 -18.49 8.40
C GLU A 985 7.38 -18.09 9.47
N MET A 986 7.35 -18.83 10.57
CA MET A 986 6.40 -18.66 11.66
C MET A 986 7.17 -18.44 12.96
N LYS A 987 6.77 -17.43 13.74
CA LYS A 987 7.40 -17.11 15.03
C LYS A 987 6.35 -16.84 16.11
N HIS A 988 6.50 -17.49 17.27
CA HIS A 988 5.72 -17.16 18.47
C HIS A 988 6.12 -15.79 19.01
N GLU A 989 5.17 -14.87 19.20
CA GLU A 989 5.48 -13.52 19.70
C GLU A 989 5.71 -13.47 21.22
N ASP A 990 5.18 -14.43 21.98
CA ASP A 990 5.14 -14.38 23.45
C ASP A 990 6.39 -14.96 24.15
N THR A 991 7.28 -15.66 23.43
CA THR A 991 8.42 -16.38 24.02
C THR A 991 9.74 -15.67 23.73
N SER A 992 10.49 -15.32 24.78
CA SER A 992 11.83 -14.70 24.66
C SER A 992 12.88 -15.61 23.99
N GLU A 993 12.63 -16.91 23.99
CA GLU A 993 13.30 -17.91 23.15
C GLU A 993 12.31 -18.28 22.04
N SER A 994 12.19 -17.43 21.01
CA SER A 994 11.21 -17.63 19.94
C SER A 994 11.53 -18.90 19.18
N GLU A 995 10.76 -19.96 19.41
CA GLU A 995 10.76 -21.12 18.53
C GLU A 995 10.29 -20.66 17.15
N GLU A 996 11.21 -20.69 16.19
CA GLU A 996 10.93 -20.38 14.79
C GLU A 996 10.69 -21.68 14.06
N ALA A 997 9.63 -21.73 13.25
CA ALA A 997 9.41 -22.80 12.29
C ALA A 997 9.40 -22.23 10.88
N SER A 998 9.96 -22.96 9.95
CA SER A 998 9.93 -22.61 8.53
C SER A 998 9.36 -23.78 7.73
N PHE A 999 8.33 -23.47 6.96
CA PHE A 999 7.63 -24.41 6.10
C PHE A 999 7.93 -24.08 4.65
N LEU A 1000 8.47 -25.05 3.92
CA LEU A 1000 8.62 -25.00 2.48
C LEU A 1000 7.37 -25.60 1.84
N VAL A 1001 6.58 -24.77 1.17
CA VAL A 1001 5.30 -25.15 0.56
C VAL A 1001 5.42 -25.08 -0.95
N PHE A 1002 5.21 -26.20 -1.63
CA PHE A 1002 5.09 -26.23 -3.08
C PHE A 1002 3.63 -26.21 -3.47
N ALA A 1003 3.25 -25.33 -4.40
CA ALA A 1003 1.90 -25.23 -4.93
C ALA A 1003 1.89 -25.49 -6.44
N ARG A 1004 0.87 -26.20 -6.94
CA ARG A 1004 0.63 -26.34 -8.39
C ARG A 1004 0.18 -25.01 -8.98
N THR A 1005 0.63 -24.67 -10.17
CA THR A 1005 0.22 -23.44 -10.85
C THR A 1005 -1.20 -23.50 -11.43
N GLN A 1006 -1.70 -24.70 -11.75
CA GLN A 1006 -2.99 -24.89 -12.44
C GLN A 1006 -4.20 -24.18 -11.80
N PRO A 1007 -4.45 -24.25 -10.47
CA PRO A 1007 -5.58 -23.57 -9.87
C PRO A 1007 -5.55 -22.04 -10.06
N PHE A 1008 -4.36 -21.45 -10.08
CA PHE A 1008 -4.17 -20.02 -10.29
C PHE A 1008 -4.45 -19.63 -11.75
N PHE A 1009 -3.99 -20.45 -12.70
CA PHE A 1009 -4.35 -20.27 -14.12
C PHE A 1009 -5.85 -20.45 -14.36
N ASP A 1010 -6.48 -21.47 -13.75
CA ASP A 1010 -7.91 -21.66 -13.85
C ASP A 1010 -8.66 -20.41 -13.34
N ALA A 1011 -8.22 -19.78 -12.25
CA ALA A 1011 -8.83 -18.55 -11.75
C ALA A 1011 -8.73 -17.38 -12.74
N VAL A 1012 -7.59 -17.24 -13.43
CA VAL A 1012 -7.38 -16.24 -14.49
C VAL A 1012 -8.20 -16.57 -15.73
N ASP A 1013 -8.24 -17.82 -16.18
CA ASP A 1013 -8.98 -18.23 -17.39
C ASP A 1013 -10.51 -18.07 -17.24
N HIS A 1014 -11.03 -18.23 -16.03
CA HIS A 1014 -12.43 -17.96 -15.72
C HIS A 1014 -12.74 -16.45 -15.56
N HIS A 1015 -11.70 -15.60 -15.53
CA HIS A 1015 -11.87 -14.16 -15.55
C HIS A 1015 -12.28 -13.71 -16.96
N ASN A 1016 -13.54 -13.28 -17.12
CA ASN A 1016 -14.01 -12.67 -18.35
C ASN A 1016 -13.96 -11.14 -18.23
N PRO A 1017 -12.98 -10.45 -18.83
CA PRO A 1017 -12.85 -9.01 -18.73
C PRO A 1017 -13.99 -8.24 -19.43
N TYR A 1018 -14.77 -8.92 -20.29
CA TYR A 1018 -15.87 -8.33 -21.06
C TYR A 1018 -17.26 -8.59 -20.48
N ALA A 1019 -17.38 -9.41 -19.42
CA ALA A 1019 -18.65 -9.55 -18.71
C ALA A 1019 -18.95 -8.20 -18.03
N GLY A 1020 -19.98 -7.49 -18.53
CA GLY A 1020 -20.20 -6.05 -18.34
C GLY A 1020 -20.04 -5.50 -16.91
N ARG A 1021 -19.69 -4.20 -16.83
CA ARG A 1021 -19.28 -3.30 -15.71
C ARG A 1021 -19.93 -3.46 -14.31
N LEU A 1022 -20.80 -4.42 -14.05
CA LEU A 1022 -21.18 -4.86 -12.71
C LEU A 1022 -19.96 -5.51 -12.08
N ARG A 1023 -19.25 -4.77 -11.21
CA ARG A 1023 -18.05 -5.24 -10.50
C ARG A 1023 -18.30 -6.60 -9.86
N ARG A 1024 -17.74 -7.66 -10.45
CA ARG A 1024 -17.64 -8.96 -9.76
C ARG A 1024 -16.61 -8.80 -8.65
N ALA A 1025 -16.99 -9.21 -7.44
CA ALA A 1025 -16.03 -9.49 -6.39
C ALA A 1025 -15.04 -10.57 -6.89
N TRP A 1026 -13.76 -10.42 -6.56
CA TRP A 1026 -12.75 -11.45 -6.75
C TRP A 1026 -13.19 -12.76 -6.05
N LYS A 1027 -12.73 -13.91 -6.54
CA LYS A 1027 -13.09 -15.22 -5.96
C LYS A 1027 -12.24 -15.50 -4.72
N ARG A 1028 -12.87 -15.61 -3.54
CA ARG A 1028 -12.23 -16.20 -2.35
C ARG A 1028 -12.19 -17.72 -2.52
N VAL A 1029 -11.01 -18.33 -2.41
CA VAL A 1029 -10.79 -19.78 -2.50
C VAL A 1029 -10.29 -20.28 -1.15
N PRO A 1030 -11.16 -20.87 -0.31
CA PRO A 1030 -10.78 -21.37 1.01
C PRO A 1030 -9.72 -22.45 0.91
N TRP A 1031 -8.84 -22.53 1.92
CA TRP A 1031 -7.71 -23.47 1.90
C TRP A 1031 -8.15 -24.92 1.72
N GLN A 1032 -9.32 -25.31 2.26
CA GLN A 1032 -9.87 -26.67 2.13
C GLN A 1032 -10.21 -27.05 0.68
N GLU A 1033 -10.48 -26.07 -0.20
CA GLU A 1033 -10.83 -26.31 -1.60
C GLU A 1033 -9.59 -26.70 -2.43
N TRP A 1034 -8.43 -26.07 -2.16
CA TRP A 1034 -7.27 -26.15 -3.06
C TRP A 1034 -6.00 -26.78 -2.43
N VAL A 1035 -5.77 -26.59 -1.13
CA VAL A 1035 -4.51 -27.01 -0.47
C VAL A 1035 -4.36 -28.54 -0.44
N PRO A 1036 -5.37 -29.35 -0.02
CA PRO A 1036 -5.17 -30.79 0.17
C PRO A 1036 -4.82 -31.56 -1.11
N THR A 1037 -5.17 -31.01 -2.28
CA THR A 1037 -4.98 -31.63 -3.59
C THR A 1037 -3.98 -30.89 -4.48
N GLY A 1038 -3.56 -29.69 -4.08
CA GLY A 1038 -2.72 -28.79 -4.87
C GLY A 1038 -1.37 -28.43 -4.26
N THR A 1039 -1.09 -28.85 -3.02
CA THR A 1039 0.14 -28.44 -2.31
C THR A 1039 0.91 -29.60 -1.68
N TRP A 1040 2.19 -29.34 -1.36
CA TRP A 1040 3.07 -30.19 -0.57
C TRP A 1040 3.81 -29.34 0.46
N TRP A 1041 3.84 -29.78 1.71
CA TRP A 1041 4.42 -29.03 2.83
C TRP A 1041 5.59 -29.79 3.45
N PHE A 1042 6.72 -29.12 3.60
CA PHE A 1042 7.93 -29.67 4.21
C PHE A 1042 8.39 -28.77 5.35
N GLU A 1043 8.66 -29.39 6.50
CA GLU A 1043 9.13 -28.69 7.71
C GLU A 1043 10.65 -28.80 7.85
N GLY A 1044 11.27 -27.87 8.58
CA GLY A 1044 12.69 -27.93 8.94
C GLY A 1044 13.60 -27.37 7.85
N TYR A 1045 13.06 -26.52 6.98
CA TYR A 1045 13.89 -25.71 6.10
C TYR A 1045 14.44 -24.53 6.89
N GLU A 1046 15.56 -24.72 7.59
CA GLU A 1046 16.33 -23.56 8.06
C GLU A 1046 16.96 -22.91 6.82
N PRO A 1047 16.55 -21.69 6.41
CA PRO A 1047 17.39 -20.89 5.55
C PRO A 1047 18.66 -20.60 6.36
N SER A 1048 19.66 -21.49 6.25
CA SER A 1048 20.96 -21.24 6.86
C SER A 1048 21.40 -19.87 6.38
N GLN A 1049 21.83 -18.99 7.29
CA GLN A 1049 22.26 -17.61 6.98
C GLN A 1049 23.36 -17.52 5.91
N SER A 1050 23.96 -18.64 5.50
CA SER A 1050 24.70 -18.72 4.24
C SER A 1050 23.73 -18.83 3.07
N ASP A 1051 23.57 -17.73 2.33
CA ASP A 1051 22.87 -17.58 1.03
C ASP A 1051 23.27 -18.58 -0.09
N GLU A 1052 24.03 -19.63 0.22
CA GLU A 1052 24.76 -20.45 -0.76
C GLU A 1052 23.96 -21.63 -1.34
N TYR A 1053 22.80 -21.99 -0.80
CA TYR A 1053 22.07 -23.20 -1.22
C TYR A 1053 20.62 -22.92 -1.59
N TRP A 1054 20.40 -22.54 -2.84
CA TRP A 1054 19.06 -22.39 -3.41
C TRP A 1054 18.53 -23.73 -3.95
N PRO A 1055 17.32 -24.16 -3.57
CA PRO A 1055 16.65 -25.28 -4.21
C PRO A 1055 16.57 -25.06 -5.72
N SER A 1056 16.99 -26.06 -6.51
CA SER A 1056 16.81 -26.00 -7.96
C SER A 1056 15.60 -26.83 -8.35
N GLN A 1057 14.73 -26.28 -9.20
CA GLN A 1057 13.55 -26.97 -9.68
C GLN A 1057 13.62 -27.15 -11.19
N CYS A 1058 13.38 -28.38 -11.63
CA CYS A 1058 13.16 -28.74 -13.03
C CYS A 1058 11.75 -29.29 -13.16
N GLY A 1059 10.78 -28.40 -13.38
CA GLY A 1059 9.38 -28.75 -13.53
C GLY A 1059 8.75 -29.21 -12.22
N THR A 1060 8.41 -30.49 -12.09
CA THR A 1060 7.87 -31.05 -10.83
C THR A 1060 8.93 -31.67 -9.94
N MET A 1061 10.20 -31.65 -10.36
CA MET A 1061 11.29 -32.20 -9.57
C MET A 1061 12.04 -31.07 -8.91
N VAL A 1062 12.20 -31.15 -7.59
CA VAL A 1062 12.87 -30.17 -6.76
C VAL A 1062 14.05 -30.85 -6.08
N MET A 1063 15.24 -30.25 -6.21
CA MET A 1063 16.41 -30.69 -5.47
C MET A 1063 16.46 -29.96 -4.12
N LEU A 1064 16.41 -30.73 -3.04
CA LEU A 1064 16.61 -30.26 -1.67
C LEU A 1064 18.01 -30.67 -1.18
N ARG A 1065 18.44 -30.09 -0.05
CA ARG A 1065 19.75 -30.36 0.56
C ARG A 1065 20.00 -31.85 0.83
N ASP A 1066 18.97 -32.58 1.24
CA ASP A 1066 19.04 -33.98 1.68
C ASP A 1066 18.59 -34.99 0.61
N GLY A 1067 18.08 -34.51 -0.52
CA GLY A 1067 17.54 -35.40 -1.55
C GLY A 1067 16.84 -34.70 -2.71
N LEU A 1068 16.34 -35.51 -3.64
CA LEU A 1068 15.48 -35.10 -4.73
C LEU A 1068 14.01 -35.38 -4.37
N VAL A 1069 13.14 -34.39 -4.51
CA VAL A 1069 11.70 -34.53 -4.37
C VAL A 1069 11.04 -34.46 -5.75
N ASP A 1070 10.38 -35.53 -6.16
CA ASP A 1070 9.56 -35.59 -7.37
C ASP A 1070 8.08 -35.43 -6.99
N LEU A 1071 7.56 -34.24 -7.27
CA LEU A 1071 6.19 -33.80 -7.01
C LEU A 1071 5.22 -34.20 -8.14
N ASN A 1072 5.66 -35.05 -9.08
CA ASN A 1072 4.79 -35.56 -10.12
C ASN A 1072 3.80 -36.58 -9.55
N SER A 1073 2.60 -36.08 -9.25
CA SER A 1073 1.55 -36.93 -8.66
C SER A 1073 1.08 -38.06 -9.59
N PHE A 1074 1.13 -37.91 -10.91
CA PHE A 1074 0.70 -38.96 -11.84
C PHE A 1074 1.69 -40.12 -11.83
N ALA A 1075 2.98 -39.81 -11.93
CA ALA A 1075 4.04 -40.81 -11.83
C ALA A 1075 4.02 -41.51 -10.46
N SER A 1076 3.82 -40.74 -9.38
CA SER A 1076 3.76 -41.27 -8.02
C SER A 1076 2.53 -42.15 -7.77
N ARG A 1077 1.34 -41.75 -8.22
CA ARG A 1077 0.12 -42.58 -8.13
C ARG A 1077 0.27 -43.88 -8.89
N ARG A 1078 0.79 -43.84 -10.12
CA ARG A 1078 1.01 -45.05 -10.93
C ARG A 1078 1.93 -46.02 -10.19
N ASP A 1079 3.05 -45.53 -9.66
CA ASP A 1079 4.01 -46.37 -8.95
C ASP A 1079 3.42 -46.92 -7.63
N LEU A 1080 2.59 -46.15 -6.90
CA LEU A 1080 1.82 -46.63 -5.73
C LEU A 1080 0.86 -47.78 -6.10
N THR A 1081 0.11 -47.65 -7.20
CA THR A 1081 -0.84 -48.67 -7.65
C THR A 1081 -0.15 -49.95 -8.14
N CYS A 1082 0.99 -49.82 -8.80
CA CYS A 1082 1.77 -50.95 -9.30
C CYS A 1082 2.46 -51.71 -8.16
N GLY A 1083 2.86 -51.04 -7.07
CA GLY A 1083 3.43 -51.68 -5.88
C GLY A 1083 2.42 -52.52 -5.08
N ALA A 1084 1.14 -52.15 -5.11
CA ALA A 1084 0.08 -52.83 -4.36
C ALA A 1084 -0.52 -54.04 -5.09
N THR A 1085 -0.35 -54.14 -6.42
CA THR A 1085 -0.88 -55.25 -7.24
C THR A 1085 0.13 -55.68 -8.29
N ALA A 1086 1.04 -56.60 -7.95
CA ALA A 1086 1.86 -57.27 -8.96
C ALA A 1086 0.99 -58.20 -9.81
N PHE A 1087 0.35 -57.67 -10.86
CA PHE A 1087 -0.31 -58.46 -11.88
C PHE A 1087 0.75 -59.17 -12.77
N PRO A 1088 0.60 -60.46 -13.11
CA PRO A 1088 1.66 -61.24 -13.80
C PRO A 1088 1.96 -60.82 -15.25
N GLY A 1089 1.24 -59.85 -15.82
CA GLY A 1089 1.32 -59.50 -17.25
C GLY A 1089 2.35 -58.43 -17.61
N ASP A 1090 2.85 -57.65 -16.66
CA ASP A 1090 3.69 -56.46 -16.94
C ASP A 1090 5.20 -56.73 -16.85
N ALA A 1091 5.58 -57.98 -16.55
CA ALA A 1091 6.98 -58.40 -16.40
C ALA A 1091 7.85 -58.09 -17.63
N ALA A 1092 7.28 -58.03 -18.84
CA ALA A 1092 8.05 -57.74 -20.06
C ALA A 1092 8.50 -56.27 -20.20
N PHE A 1093 7.79 -55.32 -19.56
CA PHE A 1093 8.17 -53.91 -19.57
C PHE A 1093 9.09 -53.56 -18.38
N THR A 1094 8.85 -54.17 -17.21
CA THR A 1094 9.70 -53.98 -16.02
C THR A 1094 11.03 -54.74 -16.12
N ALA A 1095 11.07 -55.93 -16.72
CA ALA A 1095 12.30 -56.75 -16.80
C ALA A 1095 13.37 -56.24 -17.78
N ARG A 1096 13.03 -55.32 -18.70
CA ARG A 1096 14.03 -54.71 -19.61
C ARG A 1096 14.64 -53.40 -19.09
N ILE A 1097 14.11 -52.87 -17.98
CA ILE A 1097 14.64 -51.67 -17.31
C ILE A 1097 15.31 -52.05 -15.97
N ALA A 1098 15.08 -53.27 -15.46
CA ALA A 1098 15.78 -53.80 -14.30
C ALA A 1098 17.27 -54.04 -14.60
N SER A 1099 18.13 -53.23 -14.01
CA SER A 1099 19.56 -53.48 -13.83
C SER A 1099 19.77 -54.74 -12.95
N PRO A 1100 20.96 -55.36 -12.90
CA PRO A 1100 21.18 -56.61 -12.15
C PRO A 1100 20.81 -56.46 -10.66
N PRO A 1101 20.48 -57.56 -9.96
CA PRO A 1101 19.97 -57.49 -8.60
C PRO A 1101 21.03 -56.90 -7.67
N VAL A 1102 20.83 -55.62 -7.33
CA VAL A 1102 21.56 -54.94 -6.25
C VAL A 1102 21.14 -55.56 -4.92
N SER A 1103 22.11 -55.69 -4.00
CA SER A 1103 21.95 -56.37 -2.71
C SER A 1103 20.78 -55.82 -1.89
N ARG A 1104 20.23 -56.64 -1.01
CA ARG A 1104 18.94 -56.42 -0.31
C ARG A 1104 18.96 -55.24 0.67
N ASP A 1105 20.12 -54.70 1.03
CA ASP A 1105 20.28 -53.52 1.92
C ASP A 1105 20.15 -52.16 1.19
N ASP A 1106 20.07 -52.13 -0.14
CA ASP A 1106 20.06 -50.89 -0.95
C ASP A 1106 18.64 -50.39 -1.31
N ARG A 1107 17.59 -50.95 -0.70
CA ARG A 1107 16.19 -50.67 -1.08
C ARG A 1107 15.54 -49.46 -0.40
N ASP A 1108 16.20 -48.82 0.57
CA ASP A 1108 15.57 -47.78 1.41
C ASP A 1108 15.79 -46.33 0.93
N HIS A 1109 16.40 -46.11 -0.25
CA HIS A 1109 16.83 -44.77 -0.69
C HIS A 1109 15.74 -43.89 -1.29
N THR A 1110 14.65 -44.49 -1.73
CA THR A 1110 13.51 -43.79 -2.34
C THR A 1110 12.25 -44.11 -1.57
N SER A 1111 11.68 -43.08 -0.93
CA SER A 1111 10.39 -43.17 -0.26
C SER A 1111 9.28 -42.61 -1.17
N LEU A 1112 8.17 -43.33 -1.26
CA LEU A 1112 6.96 -42.89 -1.95
C LEU A 1112 5.90 -42.61 -0.89
N ARG A 1113 5.45 -41.36 -0.79
CA ARG A 1113 4.50 -40.92 0.23
C ARG A 1113 3.19 -40.51 -0.42
N THR A 1114 2.07 -40.70 0.29
CA THR A 1114 0.72 -40.36 -0.18
C THR A 1114 0.34 -38.90 0.06
N GLY A 1115 1.17 -38.13 0.76
CA GLY A 1115 0.91 -36.76 1.18
C GLY A 1115 1.92 -36.27 2.21
N THR A 1116 1.76 -35.02 2.64
CA THR A 1116 2.59 -34.37 3.66
C THR A 1116 1.75 -34.02 4.89
N ALA A 1117 2.36 -34.16 6.07
CA ALA A 1117 1.82 -33.74 7.35
C ALA A 1117 3.01 -33.20 8.15
N PRO A 1118 3.24 -31.88 8.19
CA PRO A 1118 4.31 -31.30 8.98
C PRO A 1118 4.07 -31.63 10.46
N GLU A 1119 5.11 -32.05 11.18
CA GLU A 1119 4.98 -32.56 12.56
C GLU A 1119 4.54 -31.46 13.53
N ARG A 1120 5.08 -30.25 13.38
CA ARG A 1120 4.76 -29.11 14.24
C ARG A 1120 3.70 -28.17 13.69
N ALA A 1121 3.08 -28.48 12.55
CA ALA A 1121 2.04 -27.60 11.98
C ALA A 1121 0.92 -27.30 12.99
N ASP A 1122 0.53 -28.28 13.81
CA ASP A 1122 -0.52 -28.12 14.81
C ASP A 1122 -0.15 -27.11 15.92
N GLU A 1123 1.13 -26.76 16.10
CA GLU A 1123 1.60 -25.73 17.04
C GLU A 1123 1.36 -24.30 16.50
N PHE A 1124 1.45 -24.12 15.18
CA PHE A 1124 1.45 -22.81 14.54
C PHE A 1124 0.11 -22.44 13.89
N PHE A 1125 -0.69 -23.42 13.48
CA PHE A 1125 -1.95 -23.22 12.77
C PHE A 1125 -3.16 -23.65 13.62
N GLU A 1126 -4.31 -23.06 13.35
CA GLU A 1126 -5.59 -23.49 13.93
C GLU A 1126 -6.07 -24.79 13.29
N GLU A 1127 -5.83 -24.95 11.98
CA GLU A 1127 -6.21 -26.14 11.24
C GLU A 1127 -5.05 -27.13 11.08
N ARG A 1128 -5.39 -28.42 11.18
CA ARG A 1128 -4.43 -29.50 10.94
C ARG A 1128 -4.04 -29.56 9.46
N ILE A 1129 -2.76 -29.35 9.18
CA ILE A 1129 -2.23 -29.37 7.80
C ILE A 1129 -2.03 -30.81 7.33
N LEU A 1130 -2.90 -31.27 6.43
CA LEU A 1130 -2.81 -32.58 5.78
C LEU A 1130 -2.97 -32.43 4.27
N THR A 1131 -1.94 -32.80 3.51
CA THR A 1131 -2.05 -32.93 2.04
C THR A 1131 -2.20 -34.39 1.64
N THR A 1132 -2.85 -34.62 0.50
CA THR A 1132 -3.16 -35.96 -0.03
C THR A 1132 -2.48 -36.26 -1.36
N VAL A 1133 -1.59 -35.36 -1.79
CA VAL A 1133 -0.92 -35.46 -3.08
C VAL A 1133 0.32 -36.30 -2.94
N PRO A 1134 0.42 -37.45 -3.64
CA PRO A 1134 1.58 -38.29 -3.50
C PRO A 1134 2.81 -37.65 -4.14
N PHE A 1135 3.95 -37.91 -3.52
CA PHE A 1135 5.27 -37.48 -3.99
C PHE A 1135 6.30 -38.57 -3.72
N ARG A 1136 7.43 -38.48 -4.41
CA ARG A 1136 8.58 -39.36 -4.21
C ARG A 1136 9.74 -38.53 -3.66
N LYS A 1137 10.41 -39.03 -2.63
CA LYS A 1137 11.65 -38.44 -2.11
C LYS A 1137 12.78 -39.46 -2.21
N THR A 1138 13.86 -39.10 -2.89
CA THR A 1138 15.08 -39.90 -3.06
C THR A 1138 16.23 -39.23 -2.30
N TYR A 1139 16.80 -39.89 -1.30
CA TYR A 1139 17.84 -39.32 -0.44
C TYR A 1139 19.25 -39.45 -1.02
N PHE A 1140 20.11 -38.45 -0.79
CA PHE A 1140 21.51 -38.43 -1.25
C PHE A 1140 22.50 -38.99 -0.21
N TRP A 1141 22.25 -40.17 0.37
CA TRP A 1141 23.07 -40.71 1.47
C TRP A 1141 24.52 -41.10 1.10
N ASN A 1142 24.85 -41.30 -0.19
CA ASN A 1142 26.18 -41.72 -0.68
C ASN A 1142 26.86 -40.79 -1.69
N LEU A 1143 26.14 -39.80 -2.23
CA LEU A 1143 26.67 -38.92 -3.27
C LEU A 1143 27.75 -37.99 -2.70
N THR A 1144 27.56 -37.44 -1.51
CA THR A 1144 28.54 -36.58 -0.80
C THR A 1144 29.81 -37.34 -0.43
N ALA A 1145 29.71 -38.56 0.08
CA ALA A 1145 30.86 -39.40 0.43
C ALA A 1145 31.65 -39.87 -0.82
N SER A 1146 30.93 -40.28 -1.88
CA SER A 1146 31.56 -40.58 -3.18
C SER A 1146 32.12 -39.34 -3.88
N PHE A 1147 31.56 -38.15 -3.64
CA PHE A 1147 32.07 -36.88 -4.15
C PHE A 1147 33.41 -36.52 -3.53
N ALA A 1148 33.47 -36.55 -2.19
CA ALA A 1148 34.65 -36.24 -1.42
C ALA A 1148 35.82 -37.20 -1.73
N GLN A 1149 35.55 -38.45 -2.11
CA GLN A 1149 36.59 -39.42 -2.47
C GLN A 1149 37.14 -39.28 -3.90
N ARG A 1150 36.41 -38.68 -4.85
CA ARG A 1150 36.84 -38.59 -6.26
C ARG A 1150 37.56 -37.29 -6.62
N VAL A 1151 37.34 -36.23 -5.84
CA VAL A 1151 37.99 -34.93 -6.05
C VAL A 1151 39.27 -34.90 -5.22
N LYS A 1152 40.44 -35.01 -5.85
CA LYS A 1152 41.72 -34.81 -5.14
C LYS A 1152 41.82 -33.33 -4.75
N PRO A 1153 42.04 -33.01 -3.47
CA PRO A 1153 42.21 -31.63 -3.03
C PRO A 1153 43.61 -31.18 -3.42
N THR A 1154 43.79 -30.67 -4.64
CA THR A 1154 45.10 -30.13 -5.03
C THR A 1154 45.10 -28.69 -5.50
N GLU A 1155 43.95 -28.06 -5.80
CA GLU A 1155 43.88 -26.62 -6.07
C GLU A 1155 42.51 -26.04 -5.63
N GLU A 1156 42.52 -24.83 -5.06
CA GLU A 1156 41.33 -24.10 -4.61
C GLU A 1156 40.48 -23.70 -5.82
N GLY A 1157 39.27 -24.24 -5.95
CA GLY A 1157 38.35 -23.90 -7.04
C GLY A 1157 36.91 -24.29 -6.72
N LEU A 1158 35.95 -23.53 -7.26
CA LEU A 1158 34.53 -23.83 -7.14
C LEU A 1158 34.18 -25.04 -8.04
N LEU A 1159 33.74 -26.14 -7.45
CA LEU A 1159 33.38 -27.34 -8.20
C LEU A 1159 31.88 -27.33 -8.52
N LEU A 1160 31.55 -27.07 -9.79
CA LEU A 1160 30.17 -27.16 -10.28
C LEU A 1160 29.86 -28.59 -10.71
N VAL A 1161 28.83 -29.16 -10.09
CA VAL A 1161 28.42 -30.54 -10.32
C VAL A 1161 27.21 -30.56 -11.24
N HIS A 1162 27.43 -31.02 -12.48
CA HIS A 1162 26.36 -31.15 -13.47
C HIS A 1162 25.85 -32.59 -13.55
N PRO A 1163 24.62 -32.89 -13.09
CA PRO A 1163 24.01 -34.17 -13.34
C PRO A 1163 23.48 -34.26 -14.78
N CYS A 1164 24.16 -34.98 -15.69
CA CYS A 1164 23.73 -35.00 -17.10
C CYS A 1164 23.70 -36.37 -17.80
N ARG A 1165 22.50 -36.76 -18.24
CA ARG A 1165 22.30 -37.77 -19.30
C ARG A 1165 21.25 -37.38 -20.37
N CYS A 1166 20.37 -36.38 -20.13
CA CYS A 1166 19.10 -36.29 -20.87
C CYS A 1166 18.59 -34.87 -21.24
N GLY A 1167 19.45 -33.97 -21.70
CA GLY A 1167 19.04 -32.78 -22.46
C GLY A 1167 18.36 -31.63 -21.70
N ASP A 1168 18.10 -31.81 -20.41
CA ASP A 1168 17.55 -30.78 -19.53
C ASP A 1168 18.41 -30.69 -18.25
N HIS A 1169 18.46 -29.51 -17.66
CA HIS A 1169 19.46 -29.14 -16.67
C HIS A 1169 18.81 -28.95 -15.29
N MET A 1170 19.30 -29.69 -14.30
CA MET A 1170 19.12 -29.39 -12.89
C MET A 1170 20.52 -29.28 -12.33
N LEU A 1171 20.87 -28.21 -11.63
CA LEU A 1171 22.19 -28.08 -10.99
C LEU A 1171 22.02 -28.23 -9.48
N GLY A 1172 22.89 -29.02 -8.88
CA GLY A 1172 23.05 -29.05 -7.44
C GLY A 1172 24.40 -28.49 -7.06
N PHE A 1173 24.41 -27.48 -6.19
CA PHE A 1173 25.63 -26.85 -5.73
C PHE A 1173 26.04 -27.48 -4.41
N THR A 1174 27.34 -27.70 -4.24
CA THR A 1174 27.93 -27.96 -2.93
C THR A 1174 29.28 -27.27 -2.91
N THR A 1175 29.37 -26.15 -2.20
CA THR A 1175 30.63 -25.47 -1.93
C THR A 1175 31.43 -26.34 -0.96
N PHE A 1176 32.59 -26.85 -1.38
CA PHE A 1176 33.54 -27.49 -0.48
C PHE A 1176 34.67 -26.50 -0.17
N VAL A 1177 34.59 -25.83 0.97
CA VAL A 1177 35.73 -25.09 1.52
C VAL A 1177 36.53 -26.07 2.37
N ALA A 1178 37.61 -26.63 1.82
CA ALA A 1178 38.53 -27.43 2.61
C ALA A 1178 39.36 -26.50 3.50
N SER A 1179 38.91 -26.28 4.74
CA SER A 1179 39.74 -25.62 5.74
C SER A 1179 40.90 -26.56 6.13
N CYS A 1180 42.13 -26.19 5.77
CA CYS A 1180 43.32 -26.87 6.29
C CYS A 1180 43.36 -26.71 7.83
N PRO A 1181 43.57 -27.79 8.60
CA PRO A 1181 43.74 -27.65 10.05
C PRO A 1181 45.08 -26.93 10.31
N HIS A 1182 45.01 -25.73 10.90
CA HIS A 1182 46.20 -25.03 11.41
C HIS A 1182 46.91 -25.90 12.48
N PRO A 1183 48.24 -25.97 12.46
CA PRO A 1183 48.98 -26.72 13.47
C PRO A 1183 49.00 -25.95 14.79
N ASN A 1184 48.73 -26.67 15.88
CA ASN A 1184 48.90 -26.22 17.26
C ASN A 1184 50.25 -25.52 17.47
N MET A 1185 50.25 -24.31 18.03
CA MET A 1185 51.41 -23.78 18.73
C MET A 1185 51.08 -23.46 20.18
N ALA A 1186 51.78 -24.21 21.04
CA ALA A 1186 51.92 -24.02 22.46
C ALA A 1186 52.64 -22.70 22.79
N THR A 1187 52.34 -22.19 23.98
CA THR A 1187 53.10 -21.18 24.73
C THR A 1187 54.62 -21.45 24.74
N PRO A 1188 55.45 -20.39 24.85
CA PRO A 1188 56.15 -20.26 26.12
C PRO A 1188 56.28 -18.83 26.67
N ARG A 1189 56.53 -18.82 27.99
CA ARG A 1189 56.89 -17.74 28.90
C ARG A 1189 58.35 -17.28 28.75
N GLU A 1190 58.57 -16.06 29.25
CA GLU A 1190 59.76 -15.52 29.93
C GLU A 1190 61.02 -15.12 29.15
N GLY A 1191 61.49 -13.89 29.44
CA GLY A 1191 62.92 -13.53 29.43
C GLY A 1191 63.25 -12.13 28.90
N CYS A 1192 63.57 -11.20 29.82
CA CYS A 1192 64.66 -10.19 29.83
C CYS A 1192 65.24 -9.67 28.48
N SER A 1193 65.71 -8.43 28.28
CA SER A 1193 66.03 -7.23 29.07
C SER A 1193 66.80 -6.26 28.11
N CYS A 1194 66.95 -4.98 28.48
CA CYS A 1194 67.95 -4.00 28.00
C CYS A 1194 67.70 -3.37 26.61
N SER A 1195 67.35 -2.07 26.48
CA SER A 1195 68.09 -0.80 26.71
C SER A 1195 68.94 -0.32 25.52
N ALA A 1196 68.94 1.00 25.32
CA ALA A 1196 69.77 1.89 24.46
C ALA A 1196 68.98 2.46 23.27
N ASP A 1197 68.60 3.75 23.25
CA ASP A 1197 69.37 5.01 23.15
C ASP A 1197 69.67 5.47 21.71
N ALA A 1198 69.72 6.81 21.58
CA ALA A 1198 70.08 7.70 20.46
C ALA A 1198 68.89 8.22 19.60
N GLN A 1199 68.50 9.51 19.66
CA GLN A 1199 69.20 10.73 19.15
C GLN A 1199 69.58 10.58 17.66
N SER A 1200 69.37 11.51 16.72
CA SER A 1200 69.06 12.94 16.72
C SER A 1200 69.01 13.44 15.25
N GLN A 1201 68.38 14.60 15.01
CA GLN A 1201 68.80 15.67 14.06
C GLN A 1201 68.77 15.38 12.54
N SER A 1202 67.91 16.04 11.75
CA SER A 1202 67.96 17.42 11.21
C SER A 1202 68.86 17.62 9.97
N GLN A 1203 68.28 18.11 8.87
CA GLN A 1203 68.81 19.06 7.84
C GLN A 1203 67.74 19.17 6.73
N GLN A 1204 67.07 20.29 6.43
CA GLN A 1204 67.44 21.62 5.90
C GLN A 1204 68.10 21.67 4.49
N GLY A 1205 67.46 22.47 3.61
CA GLY A 1205 67.99 23.04 2.35
C GLY A 1205 66.89 23.11 1.26
N SER A 1206 66.12 24.21 1.08
CA SER A 1206 66.41 25.43 0.28
C SER A 1206 66.85 25.12 -1.16
N SER A 1207 66.45 25.74 -2.27
CA SER A 1207 65.65 26.93 -2.63
C SER A 1207 65.85 27.10 -4.15
N GLN A 1208 64.89 27.61 -4.91
CA GLN A 1208 65.15 28.66 -5.93
C GLN A 1208 63.85 29.23 -6.56
N GLN A 1209 63.83 30.56 -6.62
CA GLN A 1209 62.82 31.45 -7.18
C GLN A 1209 62.98 31.62 -8.70
N ALA A 1210 61.91 32.00 -9.39
CA ALA A 1210 61.95 33.05 -10.40
C ALA A 1210 60.57 33.74 -10.51
N THR A 1211 60.62 35.04 -10.81
CA THR A 1211 59.65 36.09 -10.51
C THR A 1211 59.23 36.82 -11.81
N LEU A 1212 58.27 37.76 -11.70
CA LEU A 1212 57.87 38.87 -12.61
C LEU A 1212 56.66 38.62 -13.54
N GLN A 1213 55.67 39.51 -13.73
CA GLN A 1213 55.30 40.83 -13.16
C GLN A 1213 53.89 41.27 -13.65
N GLN A 1214 53.06 41.84 -12.75
CA GLN A 1214 52.16 43.03 -12.84
C GLN A 1214 51.35 43.34 -14.14
N ALA A 1215 49.99 43.33 -14.15
CA ALA A 1215 48.98 44.36 -13.74
C ALA A 1215 48.59 45.35 -14.87
N PRO A 1216 47.50 46.19 -14.82
CA PRO A 1216 46.11 46.08 -14.27
C PRO A 1216 44.99 46.69 -15.18
N GLN A 1217 43.77 46.88 -14.62
CA GLN A 1217 42.63 47.76 -15.04
C GLN A 1217 41.72 47.22 -16.17
N GLN A 1218 40.39 47.38 -16.21
CA GLN A 1218 39.46 48.41 -15.74
C GLN A 1218 38.00 47.87 -15.86
N ALA A 1219 37.08 48.32 -14.98
CA ALA A 1219 35.62 48.30 -15.20
C ALA A 1219 35.23 49.41 -16.23
N PRO A 1220 34.00 49.52 -16.80
CA PRO A 1220 32.70 49.48 -16.11
C PRO A 1220 31.47 48.91 -16.89
N SER A 1221 30.36 48.76 -16.14
CA SER A 1221 28.92 48.90 -16.47
C SER A 1221 28.35 48.54 -17.85
N GLU A 1222 27.39 47.62 -17.87
CA GLU A 1222 25.95 47.89 -18.10
C GLU A 1222 25.09 46.78 -17.46
#